data_AF-A0A2G6U049-F1
#
_entry.id   AF-A0A2G6U049-F1
#
_cell.length_a   1.000
_cell.length_b   1.000
_cell.length_c   1.000
_cell.angle_alpha   90.00
_cell.angle_beta   90.00
_cell.angle_gamma   90.00
#
_symmetry.space_group_name_H-M   'P 1'
#
loop_
_entity.id
_entity.type
_entity.pdbx_description
1 polymer ?
#
loop_
_entity_poly.entity_id
_entity_poly.type
_entity_poly.pdbx_seq_one_letter_code
_entity_poly.pdbx_strand_id
1 'polypeptide(L)'
;MTTTEMAAALRPDIGRLLRPRSIAIVGASATPGALGASVLGNLERNGFAGDIHLINPKRSEIAGRACLASVDQLPEGVDVAVLAIPQPFVLDTVRALAARRVGAAVIFSAGFAEAGERGMAEQREIARIAAEAGMVVEGPNCLGCINYLQRVPLTFVEVNIDAQHVDAARPAIGVVSQSGAMMTVLCTTLASRALPLSHAISTGNEAASHAEDYVDFLLEQPSTRVVAMIVEQFRQPARILAAVARARSLGKSVVLLHPGKSSAARASAATHTGAMAGDYALMRTKLERAGAVFAETLEELGDIAEIAIRCPVLPSAGGAGAAAAAGVAVLGESGAFKALTLDWAEELGLALPAIGDDDSPALRAALPEFVGVSNPLDLTAQGLVEPDLYFRTLDALFGDARFSTVLVGLIQGDPVTCGIKMPPVLRAVRELRPAKPVIVAGLDEGAAVPAEFIAEMRALGVPYFPSTERALRAVQRLTAFSQRSFERTDAQPVALTLPAGRTVVPEYESKAVLAQAGIPFARGRLATSAEQAVAIASEIGWPVALKAQSADLSHKSDAGGVILNIADAQAMGETWGRLHANVAAYDSAIALDGVLIEAMGQRGLEMIIGARNDPQWGPVILAGLGGVTAEIMRDARLLDADLSTGEVLRELDRLQGAPLLHGYRGAPALDRQALAELIVRLGQVLRGTPAIREIDLNPVIVLPEGQGVVALDALMLVEHSAG
;
A
#
# COMPACT_ATOMS: atom_id res chain seq x y z
N MET A 1 -33.11 -18.15 -8.41
CA MET A 1 -31.77 -17.61 -8.10
C MET A 1 -31.95 -16.17 -7.67
N THR A 2 -31.42 -15.82 -6.50
CA THR A 2 -31.41 -14.41 -6.05
C THR A 2 -30.48 -13.59 -6.94
N THR A 3 -30.66 -12.26 -6.99
CA THR A 3 -29.79 -11.33 -7.71
C THR A 3 -28.31 -11.48 -7.34
N THR A 4 -28.02 -11.91 -6.11
CA THR A 4 -26.68 -12.21 -5.61
C THR A 4 -26.12 -13.54 -6.15
N GLU A 5 -26.97 -14.56 -6.34
CA GLU A 5 -26.58 -15.84 -6.96
C GLU A 5 -26.36 -15.71 -8.47
N MET A 6 -27.13 -14.86 -9.16
CA MET A 6 -26.88 -14.54 -10.57
C MET A 6 -25.57 -13.74 -10.77
N ALA A 7 -25.22 -12.84 -9.84
CA ALA A 7 -23.95 -12.11 -9.86
C ALA A 7 -22.73 -13.00 -9.56
N ALA A 8 -22.90 -14.08 -8.78
CA ALA A 8 -21.85 -15.07 -8.55
C ALA A 8 -21.66 -16.02 -9.75
N ALA A 9 -22.70 -16.26 -10.54
CA ALA A 9 -22.69 -17.19 -11.68
C ALA A 9 -22.03 -16.66 -12.97
N LEU A 10 -21.65 -15.38 -13.01
CA LEU A 10 -21.10 -14.71 -14.21
C LEU A 10 -19.68 -14.15 -14.01
N ARG A 11 -18.96 -14.52 -12.93
CA ARG A 11 -17.57 -14.09 -12.78
C ARG A 11 -16.71 -14.68 -13.91
N PRO A 12 -16.02 -13.84 -14.71
CA PRO A 12 -15.16 -14.33 -15.78
C PRO A 12 -14.07 -15.24 -15.21
N ASP A 13 -13.90 -16.42 -15.80
CA ASP A 13 -12.83 -17.36 -15.43
C ASP A 13 -11.50 -16.89 -15.99
N ILE A 14 -10.69 -16.20 -15.17
CA ILE A 14 -9.33 -15.75 -15.50
C ILE A 14 -8.44 -16.92 -15.98
N GLY A 15 -8.76 -18.16 -15.61
CA GLY A 15 -8.10 -19.36 -16.11
C GLY A 15 -8.19 -19.53 -17.63
N ARG A 16 -9.24 -19.02 -18.28
CA ARG A 16 -9.38 -19.02 -19.76
C ARG A 16 -8.27 -18.22 -20.44
N LEU A 17 -7.78 -17.16 -19.79
CA LEU A 17 -6.66 -16.35 -20.27
C LEU A 17 -5.30 -16.93 -19.85
N LEU A 18 -5.14 -17.29 -18.57
CA LEU A 18 -3.83 -17.62 -18.00
C LEU A 18 -3.44 -19.09 -18.15
N ARG A 19 -4.38 -19.99 -18.46
CA ARG A 19 -4.13 -21.43 -18.70
C ARG A 19 -4.89 -21.93 -19.95
N PRO A 20 -4.70 -21.30 -21.12
CA PRO A 20 -5.46 -21.63 -22.31
C PRO A 20 -5.01 -22.97 -22.91
N ARG A 21 -5.95 -23.69 -23.52
CA ARG A 21 -5.71 -24.88 -24.35
C ARG A 21 -5.87 -24.58 -25.84
N SER A 22 -6.46 -23.43 -26.18
CA SER A 22 -6.70 -22.96 -27.54
C SER A 22 -6.53 -21.45 -27.62
N ILE A 23 -5.75 -20.99 -28.61
CA ILE A 23 -5.38 -19.59 -28.81
C ILE A 23 -5.73 -19.18 -30.24
N ALA A 24 -6.46 -18.07 -30.38
CA ALA A 24 -6.65 -17.38 -31.65
C ALA A 24 -5.72 -16.18 -31.77
N ILE A 25 -5.00 -16.02 -32.88
CA ILE A 25 -4.17 -14.84 -33.17
C ILE A 25 -4.86 -14.02 -34.26
N VAL A 26 -5.53 -12.94 -33.87
CA VAL A 26 -6.18 -12.00 -34.78
C VAL A 26 -5.19 -10.95 -35.21
N GLY A 27 -4.94 -10.85 -36.53
CA GLY A 27 -3.82 -10.06 -37.05
C GLY A 27 -2.53 -10.88 -37.20
N ALA A 28 -2.65 -12.21 -37.36
CA ALA A 28 -1.53 -13.08 -37.68
C ALA A 28 -0.80 -12.58 -38.94
N SER A 29 0.53 -12.60 -38.93
CA SER A 29 1.36 -12.10 -40.04
C SER A 29 2.61 -12.94 -40.17
N ALA A 30 3.15 -13.03 -41.40
CA ALA A 30 4.49 -13.58 -41.64
C ALA A 30 5.57 -12.48 -41.66
N THR A 31 5.18 -11.21 -41.56
CA THR A 31 6.11 -10.08 -41.61
C THR A 31 6.92 -10.03 -40.32
N PRO A 32 8.26 -10.10 -40.38
CA PRO A 32 9.11 -9.95 -39.20
C PRO A 32 8.82 -8.65 -38.45
N GLY A 33 8.74 -8.72 -37.12
CA GLY A 33 8.44 -7.58 -36.26
C GLY A 33 6.94 -7.21 -36.14
N ALA A 34 6.06 -7.82 -36.93
CA ALA A 34 4.62 -7.65 -36.73
C ALA A 34 4.18 -8.33 -35.41
N LEU A 35 3.33 -7.68 -34.61
CA LEU A 35 2.96 -8.17 -33.28
C LEU A 35 2.37 -9.59 -33.31
N GLY A 36 1.50 -9.90 -34.28
CA GLY A 36 0.93 -11.25 -34.45
C GLY A 36 1.98 -12.30 -34.85
N ALA A 37 3.04 -11.91 -35.56
CA ALA A 37 4.16 -12.80 -35.87
C ALA A 37 4.98 -13.09 -34.61
N SER A 38 5.21 -12.08 -33.76
CA SER A 38 5.92 -12.24 -32.49
C SER A 38 5.19 -13.17 -31.52
N VAL A 39 3.86 -13.05 -31.40
CA VAL A 39 3.05 -13.95 -30.56
C VAL A 39 3.15 -15.40 -31.04
N LEU A 40 2.98 -15.64 -32.35
CA LEU A 40 3.12 -16.99 -32.91
C LEU A 40 4.51 -17.55 -32.65
N GLY A 41 5.56 -16.75 -32.92
CA GLY A 41 6.95 -17.15 -32.69
C GLY A 41 7.23 -17.48 -31.23
N ASN A 42 6.66 -16.71 -30.29
CA ASN A 42 6.79 -16.98 -28.86
C ASN A 42 6.13 -18.30 -28.45
N LEU A 43 4.91 -18.57 -28.91
CA LEU A 43 4.20 -19.81 -28.62
C LEU A 43 4.94 -21.03 -29.17
N GLU A 44 5.45 -20.94 -30.39
CA GLU A 44 6.20 -22.03 -31.03
C GLU A 44 7.56 -22.26 -30.36
N ARG A 45 8.31 -21.18 -30.08
CA ARG A 45 9.62 -21.24 -29.41
C ARG A 45 9.53 -21.89 -28.03
N ASN A 46 8.44 -21.66 -27.30
CA ASN A 46 8.23 -22.17 -25.95
C ASN A 46 7.44 -23.49 -25.92
N GLY A 47 7.09 -24.04 -27.08
CA GLY A 47 6.46 -25.35 -27.21
C GLY A 47 5.04 -25.42 -26.68
N PHE A 48 4.22 -24.39 -26.92
CA PHE A 48 2.80 -24.43 -26.59
C PHE A 48 2.13 -25.64 -27.24
N ALA A 49 1.50 -26.48 -26.43
CA ALA A 49 0.94 -27.77 -26.86
C ALA A 49 -0.54 -27.69 -27.28
N GLY A 50 -1.19 -26.56 -27.08
CA GLY A 50 -2.60 -26.36 -27.41
C GLY A 50 -2.83 -25.94 -28.87
N ASP A 51 -4.10 -25.74 -29.21
CA ASP A 51 -4.52 -25.35 -30.55
C ASP A 51 -4.17 -23.89 -30.85
N ILE A 52 -3.64 -23.62 -32.04
CA ILE A 52 -3.35 -22.26 -32.52
C ILE A 52 -4.15 -22.00 -33.78
N HIS A 53 -5.06 -21.03 -33.72
CA HIS A 53 -5.85 -20.55 -34.84
C HIS A 53 -5.29 -19.22 -35.34
N LEU A 54 -4.93 -19.12 -36.61
CA LEU A 54 -4.44 -17.88 -37.22
C LEU A 54 -5.58 -17.19 -37.97
N ILE A 55 -5.75 -15.89 -37.78
CA ILE A 55 -6.78 -15.10 -38.47
C ILE A 55 -6.11 -14.00 -39.28
N ASN A 56 -6.26 -14.07 -40.60
CA ASN A 56 -5.81 -13.05 -41.54
C ASN A 56 -6.73 -13.02 -42.78
N PRO A 57 -7.40 -11.90 -43.08
CA PRO A 57 -8.37 -11.84 -44.19
C PRO A 57 -7.71 -11.93 -45.58
N LYS A 58 -6.39 -11.74 -45.68
CA LYS A 58 -5.65 -11.67 -46.96
C LYS A 58 -4.83 -12.93 -47.26
N ARG A 59 -4.64 -13.82 -46.30
CA ARG A 59 -3.75 -14.99 -46.44
C ARG A 59 -4.48 -16.24 -45.98
N SER A 60 -4.42 -17.29 -46.80
CA SER A 60 -4.93 -18.62 -46.44
C SER A 60 -3.93 -19.46 -45.64
N GLU A 61 -2.65 -19.05 -45.58
CA GLU A 61 -1.58 -19.78 -44.88
C GLU A 61 -0.49 -18.80 -44.37
N ILE A 62 0.03 -19.06 -43.17
CA ILE A 62 1.17 -18.34 -42.54
C ILE A 62 2.03 -19.39 -41.83
N ALA A 63 3.35 -19.38 -42.09
CA ALA A 63 4.32 -20.29 -41.46
C ALA A 63 3.93 -21.78 -41.53
N GLY A 64 3.35 -22.23 -42.65
CA GLY A 64 2.90 -23.62 -42.82
C GLY A 64 1.56 -23.95 -42.14
N ARG A 65 0.90 -22.97 -41.50
CA ARG A 65 -0.38 -23.14 -40.81
C ARG A 65 -1.52 -22.48 -41.58
N ALA A 66 -2.65 -23.18 -41.68
CA ALA A 66 -3.87 -22.63 -42.26
C ALA A 66 -4.35 -21.39 -41.49
N CYS A 67 -4.82 -20.39 -42.24
CA CYS A 67 -5.36 -19.15 -41.72
C CYS A 67 -6.85 -19.04 -42.05
N LEU A 68 -7.63 -18.65 -41.05
CA LEU A 68 -9.05 -18.31 -41.17
C LEU A 68 -9.19 -16.87 -41.68
N ALA A 69 -10.22 -16.62 -42.48
CA ALA A 69 -10.46 -15.30 -43.06
C ALA A 69 -11.08 -14.30 -42.06
N SER A 70 -11.86 -14.79 -41.10
CA SER A 70 -12.47 -13.99 -40.04
C SER A 70 -12.64 -14.77 -38.73
N VAL A 71 -12.89 -14.03 -37.65
CA VAL A 71 -13.26 -14.58 -36.33
C VAL A 71 -14.52 -15.44 -36.41
N ASP A 72 -15.42 -15.15 -37.35
CA ASP A 72 -16.65 -15.93 -37.56
C ASP A 72 -16.38 -17.33 -38.08
N GLN A 73 -15.14 -17.73 -38.35
CA GLN A 73 -14.80 -19.10 -38.73
C GLN A 73 -14.17 -19.89 -37.57
N LEU A 74 -13.99 -19.27 -36.41
CA LEU A 74 -13.45 -19.95 -35.23
C LEU A 74 -14.41 -21.02 -34.72
N PRO A 75 -13.87 -22.13 -34.15
CA PRO A 75 -14.63 -23.00 -33.28
C PRO A 75 -15.32 -22.21 -32.16
N GLU A 76 -16.49 -22.65 -31.70
CA GLU A 76 -17.07 -22.08 -30.48
C GLU A 76 -16.19 -22.43 -29.27
N GLY A 77 -16.07 -21.49 -28.34
CA GLY A 77 -15.43 -21.77 -27.05
C GLY A 77 -13.90 -21.81 -27.06
N VAL A 78 -13.24 -21.15 -28.02
CA VAL A 78 -11.78 -20.89 -27.96
C VAL A 78 -11.44 -20.20 -26.63
N ASP A 79 -10.34 -20.59 -25.99
CA ASP A 79 -10.00 -20.10 -24.64
C ASP A 79 -9.63 -18.62 -24.65
N VAL A 80 -8.73 -18.21 -25.55
CA VAL A 80 -8.28 -16.82 -25.65
C VAL A 80 -8.04 -16.39 -27.09
N ALA A 81 -8.35 -15.14 -27.41
CA ALA A 81 -7.93 -14.47 -28.64
C ALA A 81 -6.98 -13.31 -28.34
N VAL A 82 -5.84 -13.26 -29.04
CA VAL A 82 -4.88 -12.15 -29.00
C VAL A 82 -5.13 -11.24 -30.20
N LEU A 83 -5.45 -9.97 -29.94
CA LEU A 83 -5.79 -8.97 -30.94
C LEU A 83 -4.56 -8.11 -31.24
N ALA A 84 -3.86 -8.47 -32.31
CA ALA A 84 -2.74 -7.75 -32.89
C ALA A 84 -3.18 -6.92 -34.13
N ILE A 85 -4.26 -6.15 -33.98
CA ILE A 85 -4.91 -5.39 -35.05
C ILE A 85 -5.02 -3.90 -34.73
N PRO A 86 -5.16 -3.01 -35.72
CA PRO A 86 -5.39 -1.58 -35.46
C PRO A 86 -6.67 -1.33 -34.65
N GLN A 87 -6.62 -0.30 -33.81
CA GLN A 87 -7.69 0.11 -32.89
C GLN A 87 -9.10 0.18 -33.53
N PRO A 88 -9.30 0.72 -34.76
CA PRO A 88 -10.64 0.85 -35.34
C PRO A 88 -11.37 -0.48 -35.55
N PHE A 89 -10.66 -1.61 -35.61
CA PHE A 89 -11.24 -2.93 -35.85
C PHE A 89 -11.47 -3.73 -34.56
N VAL A 90 -10.97 -3.26 -33.42
CA VAL A 90 -10.98 -4.02 -32.16
C VAL A 90 -12.41 -4.25 -31.68
N LEU A 91 -13.24 -3.22 -31.66
CA LEU A 91 -14.58 -3.32 -31.08
C LEU A 91 -15.47 -4.32 -31.83
N ASP A 92 -15.47 -4.29 -33.16
CA ASP A 92 -16.21 -5.27 -33.97
C ASP A 92 -15.65 -6.68 -33.82
N THR A 93 -14.33 -6.81 -33.67
CA THR A 93 -13.69 -8.10 -33.38
C THR A 93 -14.13 -8.64 -32.02
N VAL A 94 -14.20 -7.80 -30.98
CA VAL A 94 -14.69 -8.19 -29.64
C VAL A 94 -16.14 -8.67 -29.72
N ARG A 95 -17.01 -8.01 -30.50
CA ARG A 95 -18.39 -8.49 -30.73
C ARG A 95 -18.43 -9.87 -31.38
N ALA A 96 -17.60 -10.09 -32.41
CA ALA A 96 -17.53 -11.39 -33.09
C ALA A 96 -16.99 -12.49 -32.16
N LEU A 97 -16.00 -12.18 -31.33
CA LEU A 97 -15.45 -13.11 -30.33
C LEU A 97 -16.51 -13.49 -29.28
N ALA A 98 -17.27 -12.51 -28.78
CA ALA A 98 -18.38 -12.75 -27.87
C ALA A 98 -19.46 -13.65 -28.50
N ALA A 99 -19.83 -13.41 -29.77
CA ALA A 99 -20.77 -14.24 -30.51
C ALA A 99 -20.27 -15.69 -30.68
N ARG A 100 -18.94 -15.89 -30.74
CA ARG A 100 -18.28 -17.20 -30.78
C ARG A 100 -17.97 -17.80 -29.40
N ARG A 101 -18.43 -17.17 -28.31
CA ARG A 101 -18.21 -17.61 -26.92
C ARG A 101 -16.73 -17.79 -26.57
N VAL A 102 -15.87 -16.93 -27.12
CA VAL A 102 -14.44 -16.95 -26.76
C VAL A 102 -14.29 -16.55 -25.30
N GLY A 103 -13.43 -17.27 -24.58
CA GLY A 103 -13.29 -17.12 -23.12
C GLY A 103 -12.59 -15.83 -22.70
N ALA A 104 -11.61 -15.38 -23.48
CA ALA A 104 -10.79 -14.24 -23.16
C ALA A 104 -10.32 -13.48 -24.41
N ALA A 105 -10.03 -12.19 -24.26
CA ALA A 105 -9.39 -11.36 -25.27
C ALA A 105 -8.21 -10.58 -24.69
N VAL A 106 -7.05 -10.62 -25.36
CA VAL A 106 -5.88 -9.77 -25.07
C VAL A 106 -5.82 -8.69 -26.12
N ILE A 107 -5.91 -7.41 -25.73
CA ILE A 107 -6.02 -6.29 -26.67
C ILE A 107 -4.77 -5.42 -26.58
N PHE A 108 -3.83 -5.59 -27.53
CA PHE A 108 -2.59 -4.82 -27.55
C PHE A 108 -2.77 -3.36 -27.97
N SER A 109 -3.79 -3.08 -28.78
CA SER A 109 -3.97 -1.77 -29.42
C SER A 109 -4.21 -0.67 -28.38
N ALA A 110 -3.49 0.43 -28.53
CA ALA A 110 -3.78 1.70 -27.88
C ALA A 110 -4.83 2.51 -28.67
N GLY A 111 -5.20 3.69 -28.18
CA GLY A 111 -6.19 4.61 -28.75
C GLY A 111 -7.56 4.58 -28.06
N PHE A 112 -7.65 4.15 -26.81
CA PHE A 112 -8.91 4.05 -26.05
C PHE A 112 -9.03 5.16 -24.98
N ALA A 113 -9.26 4.84 -23.70
CA ALA A 113 -9.46 5.84 -22.65
C ALA A 113 -8.33 6.89 -22.55
N GLU A 114 -7.10 6.49 -22.86
CA GLU A 114 -5.90 7.34 -22.95
C GLU A 114 -5.94 8.37 -24.08
N ALA A 115 -6.79 8.16 -25.10
CA ALA A 115 -6.93 9.04 -26.26
C ALA A 115 -8.11 10.02 -26.15
N GLY A 116 -8.86 10.01 -25.04
CA GLY A 116 -9.95 10.94 -24.75
C GLY A 116 -11.35 10.31 -24.76
N GLU A 117 -12.38 11.16 -24.78
CA GLU A 117 -13.78 10.75 -24.52
C GLU A 117 -14.32 9.68 -25.48
N ARG A 118 -13.96 9.75 -26.77
CA ARG A 118 -14.38 8.74 -27.76
C ARG A 118 -13.82 7.37 -27.42
N GLY A 119 -12.51 7.29 -27.15
CA GLY A 119 -11.87 6.04 -26.80
C GLY A 119 -12.34 5.51 -25.43
N MET A 120 -12.69 6.39 -24.50
CA MET A 120 -13.36 6.03 -23.24
C MET A 120 -14.74 5.38 -23.50
N ALA A 121 -15.53 5.92 -24.43
CA ALA A 121 -16.83 5.34 -24.80
C ALA A 121 -16.68 3.95 -25.44
N GLU A 122 -15.69 3.78 -26.32
CA GLU A 122 -15.37 2.49 -26.93
C GLU A 122 -14.88 1.47 -25.88
N GLN A 123 -14.10 1.92 -24.90
CA GLN A 123 -13.66 1.08 -23.77
C GLN A 123 -14.84 0.63 -22.88
N ARG A 124 -15.81 1.52 -22.60
CA ARG A 124 -17.04 1.16 -21.88
C ARG A 124 -17.88 0.13 -22.63
N GLU A 125 -17.92 0.23 -23.95
CA GLU A 125 -18.63 -0.75 -24.78
C GLU A 125 -17.94 -2.12 -24.78
N ILE A 126 -16.59 -2.16 -24.82
CA ILE A 126 -15.82 -3.40 -24.63
C ILE A 126 -16.16 -4.02 -23.27
N ALA A 127 -16.19 -3.22 -22.20
CA ALA A 127 -16.54 -3.68 -20.85
C ALA A 127 -17.95 -4.27 -20.79
N ARG A 128 -18.93 -3.62 -21.43
CA ARG A 128 -20.32 -4.10 -21.50
C ARG A 128 -20.40 -5.46 -22.21
N ILE A 129 -19.78 -5.59 -23.37
CA ILE A 129 -19.75 -6.84 -24.14
C ILE A 129 -19.09 -7.97 -23.33
N ALA A 130 -17.97 -7.66 -22.67
CA ALA A 130 -17.25 -8.62 -21.83
C ALA A 130 -18.13 -9.14 -20.68
N ALA A 131 -18.83 -8.23 -19.98
CA ALA A 131 -19.73 -8.59 -18.89
C ALA A 131 -20.93 -9.44 -19.37
N GLU A 132 -21.54 -9.09 -20.50
CA GLU A 132 -22.67 -9.86 -21.07
C GLU A 132 -22.27 -11.25 -21.56
N ALA A 133 -21.06 -11.38 -22.11
CA ALA A 133 -20.55 -12.64 -22.65
C ALA A 133 -19.85 -13.52 -21.60
N GLY A 134 -19.56 -13.00 -20.40
CA GLY A 134 -18.70 -13.66 -19.42
C GLY A 134 -17.24 -13.80 -19.90
N MET A 135 -16.80 -12.88 -20.78
CA MET A 135 -15.48 -12.91 -21.41
C MET A 135 -14.47 -12.11 -20.58
N VAL A 136 -13.29 -12.68 -20.35
CA VAL A 136 -12.14 -11.98 -19.74
C VAL A 136 -11.55 -11.01 -20.76
N VAL A 137 -11.16 -9.80 -20.36
CA VAL A 137 -10.47 -8.85 -21.25
C VAL A 137 -9.24 -8.27 -20.56
N GLU A 138 -8.07 -8.61 -21.09
CA GLU A 138 -6.78 -7.98 -20.74
C GLU A 138 -6.55 -6.76 -21.63
N GLY A 139 -6.26 -5.62 -21.00
CA GLY A 139 -6.10 -4.34 -21.68
C GLY A 139 -7.42 -3.54 -21.81
N PRO A 140 -7.59 -2.74 -22.87
CA PRO A 140 -6.69 -2.56 -24.01
C PRO A 140 -5.39 -1.86 -23.63
N ASN A 141 -4.55 -1.57 -24.62
CA ASN A 141 -3.25 -0.93 -24.42
C ASN A 141 -2.37 -1.69 -23.41
N CYS A 142 -2.24 -3.00 -23.61
CA CYS A 142 -1.42 -3.87 -22.78
C CYS A 142 -0.28 -4.51 -23.58
N LEU A 143 0.69 -5.11 -22.87
CA LEU A 143 1.70 -6.00 -23.48
C LEU A 143 1.32 -7.49 -23.40
N GLY A 144 0.15 -7.81 -22.83
CA GLY A 144 -0.30 -9.17 -22.61
C GLY A 144 0.38 -9.85 -21.42
N CYS A 145 0.21 -11.16 -21.33
CA CYS A 145 0.63 -11.95 -20.18
C CYS A 145 1.57 -13.11 -20.54
N ILE A 146 2.28 -13.61 -19.54
CA ILE A 146 3.15 -14.79 -19.62
C ILE A 146 2.80 -15.71 -18.46
N ASN A 147 2.45 -16.96 -18.75
CA ASN A 147 2.45 -18.05 -17.78
C ASN A 147 3.77 -18.84 -17.94
N TYR A 148 4.70 -18.64 -17.01
CA TYR A 148 5.99 -19.31 -17.02
C TYR A 148 5.87 -20.80 -16.69
N LEU A 149 4.90 -21.17 -15.84
CA LEU A 149 4.70 -22.55 -15.38
C LEU A 149 4.19 -23.47 -16.49
N GLN A 150 3.33 -22.95 -17.38
CA GLN A 150 2.79 -23.70 -18.51
C GLN A 150 3.44 -23.34 -19.85
N ARG A 151 4.45 -22.47 -19.83
CA ARG A 151 5.16 -21.98 -21.02
C ARG A 151 4.24 -21.34 -22.06
N VAL A 152 3.33 -20.47 -21.59
CA VAL A 152 2.35 -19.76 -22.42
C VAL A 152 2.64 -18.25 -22.43
N PRO A 153 3.46 -17.77 -23.37
CA PRO A 153 3.69 -16.34 -23.59
C PRO A 153 2.66 -15.73 -24.57
N LEU A 154 1.63 -15.06 -24.06
CA LEU A 154 0.66 -14.27 -24.84
C LEU A 154 1.10 -12.80 -24.97
N THR A 155 2.34 -12.59 -25.41
CA THR A 155 2.94 -11.27 -25.56
C THR A 155 3.69 -11.15 -26.88
N PHE A 156 3.94 -9.91 -27.33
CA PHE A 156 4.74 -9.62 -28.52
C PHE A 156 6.21 -9.29 -28.21
N VAL A 157 6.60 -9.23 -26.93
CA VAL A 157 8.02 -9.19 -26.52
C VAL A 157 8.59 -10.59 -26.68
N GLU A 158 9.78 -10.75 -27.26
CA GLU A 158 10.39 -12.06 -27.38
C GLU A 158 10.65 -12.67 -25.99
N VAL A 159 10.16 -13.89 -25.78
CA VAL A 159 10.26 -14.59 -24.50
C VAL A 159 10.86 -15.97 -24.74
N ASN A 160 11.84 -16.35 -23.92
CA ASN A 160 12.41 -17.69 -23.90
C ASN A 160 12.34 -18.25 -22.47
N ILE A 161 11.49 -19.24 -22.27
CA ILE A 161 11.24 -19.88 -20.98
C ILE A 161 12.08 -21.15 -20.93
N ASP A 162 13.10 -21.14 -20.10
CA ASP A 162 13.95 -22.30 -19.91
C ASP A 162 13.18 -23.41 -19.17
N ALA A 163 12.85 -24.47 -19.91
CA ALA A 163 12.11 -25.62 -19.39
C ALA A 163 12.81 -26.33 -18.22
N GLN A 164 14.14 -26.21 -18.08
CA GLN A 164 14.88 -26.80 -16.96
C GLN A 164 14.63 -26.06 -15.63
N HIS A 165 14.18 -24.81 -15.72
CA HIS A 165 13.93 -23.94 -14.57
C HIS A 165 12.43 -23.78 -14.25
N VAL A 166 11.55 -24.46 -15.00
CA VAL A 166 10.10 -24.49 -14.72
C VAL A 166 9.78 -25.59 -13.72
N ASP A 167 9.45 -25.21 -12.50
CA ASP A 167 9.01 -26.13 -11.45
C ASP A 167 7.85 -25.51 -10.65
N ALA A 168 6.65 -26.06 -10.83
CA ALA A 168 5.45 -25.61 -10.13
C ALA A 168 5.44 -25.97 -8.63
N ALA A 169 6.35 -26.84 -8.17
CA ALA A 169 6.53 -27.12 -6.75
C ALA A 169 7.42 -26.07 -6.04
N ARG A 170 8.17 -25.27 -6.79
CA ARG A 170 9.05 -24.24 -6.22
C ARG A 170 8.31 -22.93 -6.00
N PRO A 171 8.59 -22.22 -4.88
CA PRO A 171 8.13 -20.86 -4.68
C PRO A 171 8.57 -19.96 -5.84
N ALA A 172 7.65 -19.15 -6.35
CA ALA A 172 7.86 -18.24 -7.46
C ALA A 172 7.17 -16.88 -7.23
N ILE A 173 7.58 -15.90 -8.04
CA ILE A 173 7.05 -14.54 -8.03
C ILE A 173 5.98 -14.42 -9.13
N GLY A 174 4.82 -13.87 -8.81
CA GLY A 174 3.84 -13.41 -9.80
C GLY A 174 3.95 -11.90 -9.96
N VAL A 175 4.00 -11.41 -11.20
CA VAL A 175 4.11 -9.98 -11.51
C VAL A 175 2.78 -9.47 -12.08
N VAL A 176 2.25 -8.39 -11.53
CA VAL A 176 1.07 -7.67 -12.06
C VAL A 176 1.45 -6.21 -12.27
N SER A 177 1.28 -5.69 -13.47
CA SER A 177 1.66 -4.31 -13.78
C SER A 177 0.66 -3.65 -14.72
N GLN A 178 0.23 -2.43 -14.39
CA GLN A 178 -0.56 -1.60 -15.32
C GLN A 178 0.28 -1.11 -16.50
N SER A 179 1.57 -0.85 -16.27
CA SER A 179 2.52 -0.54 -17.34
C SER A 179 3.21 -1.80 -17.84
N GLY A 180 2.93 -2.22 -19.07
CA GLY A 180 3.59 -3.40 -19.64
C GLY A 180 5.09 -3.21 -19.87
N ALA A 181 5.54 -1.97 -20.14
CA ALA A 181 6.97 -1.69 -20.27
C ALA A 181 7.68 -1.92 -18.93
N MET A 182 7.11 -1.43 -17.83
CA MET A 182 7.65 -1.66 -16.49
C MET A 182 7.56 -3.12 -16.05
N MET A 183 6.54 -3.86 -16.49
CA MET A 183 6.46 -5.31 -16.30
C MET A 183 7.70 -5.99 -16.89
N THR A 184 8.05 -5.67 -18.15
CA THR A 184 9.20 -6.26 -18.85
C THR A 184 10.51 -5.89 -18.17
N VAL A 185 10.67 -4.64 -17.74
CA VAL A 185 11.88 -4.21 -17.00
C VAL A 185 12.01 -5.01 -15.70
N LEU A 186 10.94 -5.10 -14.90
CA LEU A 186 10.97 -5.89 -13.67
C LEU A 186 11.27 -7.36 -13.93
N CYS A 187 10.62 -7.99 -14.91
CA CYS A 187 10.87 -9.39 -15.25
C CYS A 187 12.32 -9.61 -15.68
N THR A 188 12.91 -8.68 -16.43
CA THR A 188 14.34 -8.71 -16.79
C THR A 188 15.23 -8.62 -15.56
N THR A 189 14.92 -7.72 -14.62
CA THR A 189 15.63 -7.58 -13.35
C THR A 189 15.53 -8.85 -12.49
N LEU A 190 14.36 -9.48 -12.42
CA LEU A 190 14.17 -10.70 -11.64
C LEU A 190 14.87 -11.90 -12.30
N ALA A 191 14.78 -12.02 -13.63
CA ALA A 191 15.41 -13.09 -14.39
C ALA A 191 16.95 -13.01 -14.37
N SER A 192 17.54 -11.81 -14.45
CA SER A 192 19.01 -11.64 -14.35
C SER A 192 19.57 -12.11 -12.99
N ARG A 193 18.69 -12.15 -11.98
CA ARG A 193 18.99 -12.65 -10.64
C ARG A 193 18.62 -14.12 -10.44
N ALA A 194 18.20 -14.83 -11.50
CA ALA A 194 17.71 -16.21 -11.44
C ALA A 194 16.60 -16.40 -10.39
N LEU A 195 15.65 -15.46 -10.34
CA LEU A 195 14.47 -15.56 -9.50
C LEU A 195 13.34 -16.26 -10.28
N PRO A 196 12.70 -17.28 -9.70
CA PRO A 196 11.62 -18.00 -10.36
C PRO A 196 10.38 -17.13 -10.53
N LEU A 197 9.85 -17.09 -11.75
CA LEU A 197 8.62 -16.39 -12.09
C LEU A 197 7.51 -17.43 -12.33
N SER A 198 6.31 -17.13 -11.83
CA SER A 198 5.10 -17.92 -12.07
C SER A 198 4.30 -17.35 -13.23
N HIS A 199 4.01 -16.04 -13.15
CA HIS A 199 3.27 -15.31 -14.15
C HIS A 199 3.78 -13.87 -14.24
N ALA A 200 3.61 -13.25 -15.40
CA ALA A 200 3.71 -11.80 -15.58
C ALA A 200 2.48 -11.32 -16.35
N ILE A 201 1.74 -10.34 -15.83
CA ILE A 201 0.49 -9.84 -16.43
C ILE A 201 0.57 -8.33 -16.61
N SER A 202 0.31 -7.86 -17.83
CA SER A 202 0.20 -6.44 -18.17
C SER A 202 -1.28 -6.06 -18.27
N THR A 203 -1.83 -5.37 -17.27
CA THR A 203 -3.28 -5.12 -17.22
C THR A 203 -3.73 -4.00 -18.16
N GLY A 204 -2.83 -3.08 -18.53
CA GLY A 204 -3.12 -1.96 -19.43
C GLY A 204 -4.18 -1.02 -18.85
N ASN A 205 -5.15 -0.64 -19.68
CA ASN A 205 -6.21 0.29 -19.28
C ASN A 205 -7.26 -0.32 -18.34
N GLU A 206 -7.32 -1.65 -18.24
CA GLU A 206 -8.29 -2.40 -17.45
C GLU A 206 -9.75 -2.07 -17.82
N ALA A 207 -10.13 -2.35 -19.07
CA ALA A 207 -11.51 -2.10 -19.52
C ALA A 207 -12.53 -2.97 -18.82
N ALA A 208 -12.20 -4.24 -18.53
CA ALA A 208 -13.12 -5.19 -17.93
C ALA A 208 -12.48 -6.01 -16.81
N SER A 209 -11.33 -6.63 -17.07
CA SER A 209 -10.56 -7.34 -16.04
C SER A 209 -9.51 -6.41 -15.45
N HIS A 210 -9.42 -6.39 -14.12
CA HIS A 210 -8.63 -5.43 -13.37
C HIS A 210 -7.50 -6.12 -12.60
N ALA A 211 -6.53 -5.37 -12.08
CA ALA A 211 -5.42 -5.89 -11.29
C ALA A 211 -5.87 -6.86 -10.19
N GLU A 212 -7.01 -6.59 -9.54
CA GLU A 212 -7.57 -7.39 -8.46
C GLU A 212 -7.94 -8.81 -8.90
N ASP A 213 -8.44 -8.99 -10.13
CA ASP A 213 -8.81 -10.31 -10.67
C ASP A 213 -7.58 -11.20 -10.85
N TYR A 214 -6.47 -10.62 -11.31
CA TYR A 214 -5.20 -11.33 -11.47
C TYR A 214 -4.53 -11.64 -10.13
N VAL A 215 -4.61 -10.72 -9.17
CA VAL A 215 -4.11 -10.98 -7.81
C VAL A 215 -4.88 -12.15 -7.18
N ASP A 216 -6.21 -12.15 -7.26
CA ASP A 216 -7.03 -13.25 -6.75
C ASP A 216 -6.60 -14.61 -7.36
N PHE A 217 -6.38 -14.66 -8.67
CA PHE A 217 -5.88 -15.85 -9.37
C PHE A 217 -4.49 -16.28 -8.89
N LEU A 218 -3.56 -15.34 -8.74
CA LEU A 218 -2.18 -15.62 -8.27
C LEU A 218 -2.16 -16.15 -6.83
N LEU A 219 -3.06 -15.67 -5.98
CA LEU A 219 -3.20 -16.17 -4.61
C LEU A 219 -3.70 -17.61 -4.56
N GLU A 220 -4.36 -18.10 -5.60
CA GLU A 220 -4.78 -19.51 -5.70
C GLU A 220 -3.66 -20.44 -6.21
N GLN A 221 -2.61 -19.90 -6.83
CA GLN A 221 -1.52 -20.74 -7.36
C GLN A 221 -0.61 -21.23 -6.22
N PRO A 222 -0.41 -22.54 -6.05
CA PRO A 222 0.46 -23.06 -4.98
C PRO A 222 1.91 -22.57 -5.06
N SER A 223 2.43 -22.41 -6.28
CA SER A 223 3.78 -21.92 -6.54
C SER A 223 3.98 -20.44 -6.20
N THR A 224 2.96 -19.60 -6.36
CA THR A 224 3.12 -18.15 -6.21
C THR A 224 3.20 -17.78 -4.74
N ARG A 225 4.40 -17.40 -4.29
CA ARG A 225 4.68 -17.02 -2.89
C ARG A 225 4.77 -15.51 -2.70
N VAL A 226 5.19 -14.79 -3.74
CA VAL A 226 5.30 -13.33 -3.76
C VAL A 226 4.50 -12.80 -4.95
N VAL A 227 3.68 -11.77 -4.73
CA VAL A 227 3.04 -11.00 -5.79
C VAL A 227 3.70 -9.62 -5.82
N ALA A 228 4.45 -9.34 -6.88
CA ALA A 228 5.10 -8.05 -7.12
C ALA A 228 4.23 -7.20 -8.06
N MET A 229 3.89 -5.99 -7.63
CA MET A 229 2.88 -5.16 -8.26
C MET A 229 3.44 -3.78 -8.65
N ILE A 230 3.09 -3.32 -9.84
CA ILE A 230 3.31 -1.94 -10.29
C ILE A 230 1.95 -1.37 -10.71
N VAL A 231 1.31 -0.62 -9.81
CA VAL A 231 -0.10 -0.22 -9.98
C VAL A 231 -0.27 1.26 -9.67
N GLU A 232 -0.81 1.99 -10.64
CA GLU A 232 -1.15 3.42 -10.59
C GLU A 232 -2.50 3.66 -9.91
N GLN A 233 -3.43 2.69 -9.98
CA GLN A 233 -4.75 2.82 -9.37
C GLN A 233 -5.43 1.46 -9.20
N PHE A 234 -6.30 1.35 -8.20
CA PHE A 234 -7.15 0.19 -7.98
C PHE A 234 -8.59 0.52 -8.36
N ARG A 235 -9.19 -0.32 -9.18
CA ARG A 235 -10.56 -0.15 -9.68
C ARG A 235 -11.58 -0.66 -8.67
N GLN A 236 -11.18 -1.62 -7.84
CA GLN A 236 -12.01 -2.25 -6.82
C GLN A 236 -11.26 -2.28 -5.47
N PRO A 237 -11.08 -1.11 -4.80
CA PRO A 237 -10.27 -0.99 -3.58
C PRO A 237 -10.64 -1.98 -2.46
N ALA A 238 -11.94 -2.22 -2.24
CA ALA A 238 -12.39 -3.21 -1.25
C ALA A 238 -11.89 -4.63 -1.55
N ARG A 239 -11.82 -5.02 -2.83
CA ARG A 239 -11.31 -6.33 -3.23
C ARG A 239 -9.81 -6.45 -3.06
N ILE A 240 -9.03 -5.44 -3.46
CA ILE A 240 -7.58 -5.50 -3.25
C ILE A 240 -7.23 -5.56 -1.75
N LEU A 241 -7.96 -4.82 -0.89
CA LEU A 241 -7.76 -4.91 0.56
C LEU A 241 -8.03 -6.33 1.08
N ALA A 242 -9.10 -6.97 0.61
CA ALA A 242 -9.40 -8.36 0.95
C ALA A 242 -8.35 -9.34 0.42
N ALA A 243 -7.88 -9.15 -0.83
CA ALA A 243 -6.87 -9.99 -1.46
C ALA A 243 -5.51 -9.89 -0.74
N VAL A 244 -5.06 -8.68 -0.38
CA VAL A 244 -3.82 -8.50 0.40
C VAL A 244 -3.94 -9.13 1.79
N ALA A 245 -5.06 -8.96 2.48
CA ALA A 245 -5.29 -9.61 3.77
C ALA A 245 -5.30 -11.14 3.66
N ARG A 246 -5.90 -11.68 2.59
CA ARG A 246 -5.89 -13.13 2.28
C ARG A 246 -4.49 -13.61 1.93
N ALA A 247 -3.68 -12.83 1.23
CA ALA A 247 -2.29 -13.19 0.95
C ALA A 247 -1.54 -13.50 2.26
N ARG A 248 -1.68 -12.64 3.27
CA ARG A 248 -1.09 -12.83 4.60
C ARG A 248 -1.56 -14.14 5.26
N SER A 249 -2.86 -14.45 5.24
CA SER A 249 -3.36 -15.70 5.84
C SER A 249 -2.87 -16.96 5.11
N LEU A 250 -2.53 -16.84 3.82
CA LEU A 250 -1.87 -17.88 3.02
C LEU A 250 -0.34 -17.89 3.18
N GLY A 251 0.22 -17.00 4.02
CA GLY A 251 1.66 -16.80 4.18
C GLY A 251 2.36 -16.19 2.95
N LYS A 252 1.60 -15.66 2.00
CA LYS A 252 2.11 -15.04 0.77
C LYS A 252 2.35 -13.54 0.98
N SER A 253 3.34 -12.99 0.30
CA SER A 253 3.69 -11.58 0.38
C SER A 253 3.18 -10.80 -0.84
N VAL A 254 2.67 -9.59 -0.61
CA VAL A 254 2.33 -8.63 -1.66
C VAL A 254 3.29 -7.45 -1.55
N VAL A 255 4.07 -7.20 -2.60
CA VAL A 255 5.01 -6.09 -2.69
C VAL A 255 4.54 -5.14 -3.78
N LEU A 256 4.38 -3.85 -3.46
CA LEU A 256 3.73 -2.88 -4.33
C LEU A 256 4.62 -1.65 -4.55
N LEU A 257 4.83 -1.32 -5.81
CA LEU A 257 5.33 -0.02 -6.26
C LEU A 257 4.16 0.77 -6.86
N HIS A 258 3.93 1.97 -6.33
CA HIS A 258 2.92 2.89 -6.86
C HIS A 258 3.62 4.09 -7.54
N PRO A 259 3.67 4.16 -8.87
CA PRO A 259 4.17 5.33 -9.56
C PRO A 259 3.16 6.49 -9.47
N GLY A 260 3.59 7.73 -9.73
CA GLY A 260 2.66 8.86 -9.80
C GLY A 260 2.38 9.61 -8.50
N LYS A 261 3.19 9.43 -7.44
CA LYS A 261 2.92 9.96 -6.08
C LYS A 261 2.89 11.49 -5.97
N SER A 262 3.68 12.21 -6.77
CA SER A 262 3.79 13.68 -6.67
C SER A 262 2.60 14.39 -7.30
N SER A 263 2.33 15.64 -6.91
CA SER A 263 1.27 16.45 -7.53
C SER A 263 1.46 16.59 -9.04
N ALA A 264 2.69 16.81 -9.49
CA ALA A 264 3.05 16.87 -10.91
C ALA A 264 2.81 15.54 -11.63
N ALA A 265 3.15 14.42 -11.00
CA ALA A 265 2.95 13.10 -11.60
C ALA A 265 1.47 12.71 -11.63
N ARG A 266 0.68 13.05 -10.60
CA ARG A 266 -0.79 12.89 -10.60
C ARG A 266 -1.45 13.70 -11.71
N ALA A 267 -1.03 14.95 -11.90
CA ALA A 267 -1.55 15.79 -12.99
C ALA A 267 -1.22 15.21 -14.37
N SER A 268 0.00 14.70 -14.57
CA SER A 268 0.42 14.04 -15.80
C SER A 268 -0.35 12.73 -16.05
N ALA A 269 -0.48 11.86 -15.03
CA ALA A 269 -1.20 10.60 -15.13
C ALA A 269 -2.69 10.79 -15.46
N ALA A 270 -3.32 11.84 -14.93
CA ALA A 270 -4.70 12.19 -15.26
C ALA A 270 -4.87 12.51 -16.75
N THR A 271 -3.89 13.17 -17.38
CA THR A 271 -3.91 13.44 -18.83
C THR A 271 -3.57 12.22 -19.69
N HIS A 272 -2.81 11.26 -19.16
CA HIS A 272 -2.35 10.07 -19.90
C HIS A 272 -3.29 8.85 -19.77
N THR A 273 -4.03 8.71 -18.69
CA THR A 273 -4.90 7.53 -18.44
C THR A 273 -6.39 7.86 -18.39
N GLY A 274 -6.74 9.15 -18.40
CA GLY A 274 -8.12 9.62 -18.28
C GLY A 274 -8.79 9.33 -16.94
N ALA A 275 -8.04 8.84 -15.94
CA ALA A 275 -8.54 8.53 -14.61
C ALA A 275 -8.20 9.64 -13.59
N MET A 276 -9.11 9.90 -12.65
CA MET A 276 -8.84 10.82 -11.54
C MET A 276 -7.79 10.21 -10.60
N ALA A 277 -6.78 11.00 -10.25
CA ALA A 277 -5.77 10.57 -9.31
C ALA A 277 -6.36 10.44 -7.89
N GLY A 278 -6.27 9.23 -7.32
CA GLY A 278 -6.76 8.95 -5.97
C GLY A 278 -5.88 9.51 -4.86
N ASP A 279 -6.39 9.49 -3.63
CA ASP A 279 -5.65 9.86 -2.43
C ASP A 279 -4.59 8.80 -2.10
N TYR A 280 -3.35 9.03 -2.54
CA TYR A 280 -2.21 8.14 -2.32
C TYR A 280 -1.98 7.83 -0.83
N ALA A 281 -2.12 8.84 0.04
CA ALA A 281 -1.87 8.66 1.47
C ALA A 281 -2.91 7.71 2.07
N LEU A 282 -4.18 7.90 1.72
CA LEU A 282 -5.26 6.99 2.12
C LEU A 282 -5.06 5.57 1.61
N MET A 283 -4.81 5.41 0.30
CA MET A 283 -4.55 4.11 -0.31
C MET A 283 -3.39 3.40 0.39
N ARG A 284 -2.26 4.10 0.61
CA ARG A 284 -1.08 3.55 1.25
C ARG A 284 -1.41 3.08 2.66
N THR A 285 -2.04 3.93 3.48
CA THR A 285 -2.45 3.56 4.85
C THR A 285 -3.30 2.28 4.85
N LYS A 286 -4.29 2.20 3.96
CA LYS A 286 -5.21 1.05 3.88
C LYS A 286 -4.53 -0.24 3.39
N LEU A 287 -3.71 -0.16 2.35
CA LEU A 287 -2.99 -1.33 1.82
C LEU A 287 -1.88 -1.80 2.76
N GLU A 288 -1.15 -0.88 3.40
CA GLU A 288 -0.15 -1.23 4.41
C GLU A 288 -0.79 -1.95 5.61
N ARG A 289 -1.97 -1.49 6.04
CA ARG A 289 -2.81 -2.13 7.05
C ARG A 289 -3.29 -3.52 6.62
N ALA A 290 -3.71 -3.66 5.35
CA ALA A 290 -4.12 -4.94 4.81
C ALA A 290 -2.95 -5.95 4.74
N GLY A 291 -1.71 -5.47 4.59
CA GLY A 291 -0.49 -6.29 4.61
C GLY A 291 0.41 -6.13 3.37
N ALA A 292 0.26 -5.06 2.60
CA ALA A 292 1.16 -4.79 1.48
C ALA A 292 2.49 -4.18 1.97
N VAL A 293 3.59 -4.64 1.38
CA VAL A 293 4.92 -4.05 1.55
C VAL A 293 5.15 -3.06 0.41
N PHE A 294 5.39 -1.79 0.71
CA PHE A 294 5.61 -0.77 -0.32
C PHE A 294 7.08 -0.65 -0.68
N ALA A 295 7.34 -0.59 -1.99
CA ALA A 295 8.60 -0.16 -2.57
C ALA A 295 8.48 1.30 -3.05
N GLU A 296 9.60 2.02 -3.05
CA GLU A 296 9.73 3.39 -3.55
C GLU A 296 10.39 3.43 -4.93
N THR A 297 11.21 2.44 -5.28
CA THR A 297 11.81 2.30 -6.61
C THR A 297 11.60 0.91 -7.21
N LEU A 298 11.91 0.76 -8.50
CA LEU A 298 11.83 -0.52 -9.20
C LEU A 298 12.89 -1.50 -8.71
N GLU A 299 14.09 -1.00 -8.41
CA GLU A 299 15.17 -1.76 -7.79
C GLU A 299 14.75 -2.28 -6.42
N GLU A 300 14.17 -1.42 -5.57
CA GLU A 300 13.69 -1.80 -4.23
C GLU A 300 12.58 -2.85 -4.32
N LEU A 301 11.66 -2.74 -5.30
CA LEU A 301 10.64 -3.77 -5.56
C LEU A 301 11.26 -5.14 -5.84
N GLY A 302 12.28 -5.18 -6.71
CA GLY A 302 13.02 -6.41 -7.00
C GLY A 302 13.81 -6.93 -5.79
N ASP A 303 14.41 -6.04 -5.00
CA ASP A 303 15.22 -6.39 -3.84
C ASP A 303 14.37 -7.00 -2.72
N ILE A 304 13.20 -6.41 -2.43
CA ILE A 304 12.24 -6.97 -1.46
C ILE A 304 11.73 -8.33 -1.94
N ALA A 305 11.40 -8.47 -3.23
CA ALA A 305 10.90 -9.72 -3.79
C ALA A 305 11.96 -10.84 -3.72
N GLU A 306 13.24 -10.51 -3.93
CA GLU A 306 14.36 -11.42 -3.79
C GLU A 306 14.53 -11.93 -2.36
N ILE A 307 14.55 -11.05 -1.37
CA ILE A 307 14.62 -11.46 0.05
C ILE A 307 13.41 -12.34 0.39
N ALA A 308 12.22 -11.93 -0.04
CA ALA A 308 10.99 -12.64 0.28
C ALA A 308 10.87 -14.04 -0.35
N ILE A 309 11.56 -14.31 -1.45
CA ILE A 309 11.54 -15.62 -2.11
C ILE A 309 12.72 -16.52 -1.73
N ARG A 310 13.90 -15.94 -1.45
CA ARG A 310 15.12 -16.70 -1.15
C ARG A 310 15.26 -17.05 0.33
N CYS A 311 14.94 -16.11 1.20
CA CYS A 311 15.16 -16.31 2.62
C CYS A 311 14.10 -17.27 3.20
N PRO A 312 14.50 -18.24 4.03
CA PRO A 312 13.56 -19.19 4.65
C PRO A 312 12.61 -18.50 5.64
N VAL A 313 13.05 -17.38 6.22
CA VAL A 313 12.29 -16.49 7.08
C VAL A 313 12.52 -15.05 6.64
N LEU A 314 11.49 -14.20 6.77
CA LEU A 314 11.65 -12.78 6.45
C LEU A 314 12.43 -12.06 7.56
N PRO A 315 13.20 -11.01 7.22
CA PRO A 315 13.68 -10.07 8.21
C PRO A 315 12.54 -9.60 9.10
N SER A 316 12.79 -9.59 10.41
CA SER A 316 11.79 -9.20 11.40
C SER A 316 12.42 -8.39 12.53
N ALA A 317 11.62 -7.69 13.33
CA ALA A 317 12.12 -7.00 14.52
C ALA A 317 12.20 -7.91 15.77
N GLY A 318 12.16 -9.23 15.59
CA GLY A 318 11.94 -10.20 16.66
C GLY A 318 10.46 -10.52 16.89
N GLY A 319 10.18 -11.68 17.48
CA GLY A 319 8.81 -12.15 17.71
C GLY A 319 8.19 -11.56 18.97
N ALA A 320 6.86 -11.39 18.97
CA ALA A 320 6.06 -11.20 20.17
C ALA A 320 6.21 -12.44 21.08
N GLY A 321 7.24 -12.45 21.93
CA GLY A 321 7.61 -13.59 22.77
C GLY A 321 9.09 -13.73 23.07
N ALA A 322 9.98 -13.06 22.31
CA ALA A 322 11.39 -12.92 22.69
C ALA A 322 11.56 -11.62 23.49
N ALA A 323 12.15 -11.71 24.68
CA ALA A 323 12.29 -10.61 25.64
C ALA A 323 13.19 -9.43 25.19
N ALA A 324 13.63 -9.40 23.94
CA ALA A 324 14.41 -8.31 23.36
C ALA A 324 13.95 -8.04 21.92
N ALA A 325 13.77 -6.76 21.57
CA ALA A 325 13.66 -6.35 20.17
C ALA A 325 14.90 -6.83 19.43
N ALA A 326 14.72 -7.69 18.42
CA ALA A 326 15.82 -8.25 17.65
C ALA A 326 16.06 -7.39 16.40
N GLY A 327 17.29 -6.94 16.20
CA GLY A 327 17.65 -6.07 15.09
C GLY A 327 18.61 -6.74 14.11
N VAL A 328 19.30 -5.92 13.31
CA VAL A 328 20.23 -6.42 12.29
C VAL A 328 21.65 -6.43 12.86
N ALA A 329 22.36 -7.55 12.68
CA ALA A 329 23.81 -7.57 12.79
C ALA A 329 24.42 -7.28 11.41
N VAL A 330 25.35 -6.33 11.35
CA VAL A 330 26.11 -6.05 10.14
C VAL A 330 27.57 -6.44 10.36
N LEU A 331 28.06 -7.39 9.58
CA LEU A 331 29.48 -7.73 9.49
C LEU A 331 30.11 -6.94 8.34
N GLY A 332 31.21 -6.25 8.60
CA GLY A 332 31.97 -5.49 7.61
C GLY A 332 33.47 -5.63 7.76
N GLU A 333 34.21 -4.90 6.93
CA GLU A 333 35.68 -5.00 6.78
C GLU A 333 36.39 -3.65 6.95
N SER A 334 35.64 -2.58 7.29
CA SER A 334 36.16 -1.22 7.41
C SER A 334 35.40 -0.38 8.42
N GLY A 335 36.14 0.38 9.24
CA GLY A 335 35.58 1.35 10.18
C GLY A 335 34.81 2.50 9.50
N ALA A 336 35.20 2.89 8.28
CA ALA A 336 34.45 3.90 7.51
C ALA A 336 33.11 3.33 7.03
N PHE A 337 33.10 2.07 6.61
CA PHE A 337 31.85 1.37 6.27
C PHE A 337 30.94 1.19 7.48
N LYS A 338 31.51 0.91 8.66
CA LYS A 338 30.75 0.90 9.92
C LYS A 338 30.07 2.25 10.17
N ALA A 339 30.75 3.38 9.97
CA ALA A 339 30.15 4.70 10.11
C ALA A 339 28.99 4.92 9.11
N LEU A 340 29.21 4.62 7.83
CA LEU A 340 28.16 4.73 6.80
C LEU A 340 26.94 3.84 7.11
N THR A 341 27.17 2.65 7.63
CA THR A 341 26.10 1.72 8.02
C THR A 341 25.27 2.29 9.18
N LEU A 342 25.91 2.96 10.14
CA LEU A 342 25.20 3.64 11.23
C LEU A 342 24.37 4.81 10.71
N ASP A 343 24.93 5.63 9.81
CA ASP A 343 24.20 6.74 9.17
C ASP A 343 22.96 6.24 8.42
N TRP A 344 23.10 5.19 7.60
CA TRP A 344 21.97 4.57 6.90
C TRP A 344 20.95 3.95 7.86
N ALA A 345 21.41 3.28 8.92
CA ALA A 345 20.50 2.70 9.90
C ALA A 345 19.68 3.77 10.62
N GLU A 346 20.29 4.91 10.96
CA GLU A 346 19.59 6.07 11.54
C GLU A 346 18.58 6.68 10.55
N GLU A 347 18.99 6.93 9.30
CA GLU A 347 18.10 7.45 8.24
C GLU A 347 16.88 6.53 8.01
N LEU A 348 17.10 5.22 8.05
CA LEU A 348 16.07 4.22 7.81
C LEU A 348 15.22 3.90 9.05
N GLY A 349 15.66 4.30 10.24
CA GLY A 349 15.09 3.83 11.52
C GLY A 349 15.24 2.31 11.70
N LEU A 350 16.33 1.74 11.19
CA LEU A 350 16.64 0.31 11.29
C LEU A 350 17.43 0.05 12.58
N ALA A 351 16.93 -0.83 13.43
CA ALA A 351 17.59 -1.15 14.69
C ALA A 351 18.86 -1.98 14.48
N LEU A 352 20.00 -1.43 14.93
CA LEU A 352 21.27 -2.14 15.08
C LEU A 352 21.58 -2.26 16.59
N PRO A 353 21.25 -3.39 17.24
CA PRO A 353 21.47 -3.56 18.67
C PRO A 353 22.94 -3.40 19.00
N ALA A 354 23.24 -2.53 19.98
CA ALA A 354 24.59 -2.30 20.44
C ALA A 354 25.11 -3.55 21.17
N ILE A 355 26.38 -3.86 20.92
CA ILE A 355 27.12 -4.95 21.55
C ILE A 355 28.53 -4.47 21.87
N GLY A 356 29.17 -5.07 22.86
CA GLY A 356 30.53 -4.74 23.28
C GLY A 356 31.30 -5.96 23.77
N ASP A 357 32.57 -5.76 24.09
CA ASP A 357 33.46 -6.84 24.56
C ASP A 357 32.92 -7.52 25.83
N ASP A 358 32.28 -6.75 26.71
CA ASP A 358 31.79 -7.21 28.02
C ASP A 358 30.49 -8.05 27.94
N ASP A 359 29.70 -7.90 26.87
CA ASP A 359 28.36 -8.49 26.76
C ASP A 359 28.23 -9.54 25.64
N SER A 360 29.34 -9.84 24.96
CA SER A 360 29.37 -10.67 23.76
C SER A 360 30.52 -11.69 23.77
N PRO A 361 30.58 -12.62 24.75
CA PRO A 361 31.74 -13.49 24.97
C PRO A 361 32.06 -14.39 23.77
N ALA A 362 31.05 -14.87 23.04
CA ALA A 362 31.24 -15.70 21.85
C ALA A 362 31.94 -14.93 20.71
N LEU A 363 31.53 -13.67 20.48
CA LEU A 363 32.18 -12.78 19.50
C LEU A 363 33.59 -12.40 19.95
N ARG A 364 33.75 -12.06 21.23
CA ARG A 364 35.06 -11.71 21.78
C ARG A 364 36.06 -12.85 21.63
N ALA A 365 35.63 -14.10 21.85
CA ALA A 365 36.45 -15.30 21.65
C ALA A 365 36.76 -15.58 20.17
N ALA A 366 35.87 -15.22 19.24
CA ALA A 366 36.08 -15.41 17.81
C ALA A 366 37.09 -14.41 17.20
N LEU A 367 37.15 -13.20 17.76
CA LEU A 367 37.89 -12.06 17.23
C LEU A 367 39.27 -11.85 17.90
N PRO A 368 40.31 -11.42 17.18
CA PRO A 368 41.60 -11.03 17.75
C PRO A 368 41.46 -9.85 18.72
N GLU A 369 42.28 -9.80 19.78
CA GLU A 369 42.18 -8.81 20.87
C GLU A 369 42.15 -7.35 20.40
N PHE A 370 42.85 -7.01 19.31
CA PHE A 370 42.88 -5.65 18.76
C PHE A 370 41.63 -5.25 17.96
N VAL A 371 40.77 -6.22 17.61
CA VAL A 371 39.50 -5.98 16.91
C VAL A 371 38.39 -5.86 17.96
N GLY A 372 37.85 -4.67 18.18
CA GLY A 372 36.79 -4.44 19.16
C GLY A 372 35.45 -5.06 18.75
N VAL A 373 34.72 -5.64 19.71
CA VAL A 373 33.35 -6.12 19.47
C VAL A 373 32.40 -4.94 19.40
N SER A 374 31.64 -4.84 18.32
CA SER A 374 30.62 -3.80 18.12
C SER A 374 29.66 -4.19 16.99
N ASN A 375 28.50 -3.53 16.88
CA ASN A 375 27.59 -3.69 15.75
C ASN A 375 27.34 -2.32 15.13
N PRO A 376 27.70 -2.08 13.85
CA PRO A 376 28.34 -3.02 12.91
C PRO A 376 29.73 -3.51 13.35
N LEU A 377 30.07 -4.76 13.00
CA LEU A 377 31.38 -5.37 13.21
C LEU A 377 32.33 -4.94 12.10
N ASP A 378 33.59 -4.70 12.45
CA ASP A 378 34.68 -4.41 11.51
C ASP A 378 35.77 -5.46 11.67
N LEU A 379 35.86 -6.42 10.74
CA LEU A 379 36.92 -7.44 10.72
C LEU A 379 38.26 -6.89 10.25
N THR A 380 38.31 -5.64 9.78
CA THR A 380 39.48 -5.00 9.17
C THR A 380 40.04 -5.80 7.99
N ALA A 381 41.23 -5.44 7.50
CA ALA A 381 41.96 -6.28 6.55
C ALA A 381 42.37 -7.66 7.14
N GLN A 382 42.23 -7.87 8.45
CA GLN A 382 42.54 -9.15 9.09
C GLN A 382 41.70 -10.31 8.52
N GLY A 383 40.47 -10.05 8.04
CA GLY A 383 39.67 -11.06 7.33
C GLY A 383 40.34 -11.63 6.06
N LEU A 384 41.31 -10.93 5.46
CA LEU A 384 42.11 -11.45 4.35
C LEU A 384 43.30 -12.31 4.82
N VAL A 385 43.89 -11.93 5.96
CA VAL A 385 45.03 -12.64 6.56
C VAL A 385 44.58 -13.94 7.22
N GLU A 386 43.42 -13.92 7.86
CA GLU A 386 42.80 -15.05 8.55
C GLU A 386 41.33 -15.21 8.12
N PRO A 387 41.06 -15.81 6.94
CA PRO A 387 39.70 -15.91 6.39
C PRO A 387 38.73 -16.70 7.25
N ASP A 388 39.25 -17.57 8.12
CA ASP A 388 38.44 -18.33 9.08
C ASP A 388 37.67 -17.42 10.07
N LEU A 389 38.09 -16.16 10.22
CA LEU A 389 37.37 -15.15 11.01
C LEU A 389 35.93 -14.92 10.55
N TYR A 390 35.64 -15.02 9.25
CA TYR A 390 34.26 -14.92 8.77
C TYR A 390 33.40 -16.03 9.35
N PHE A 391 33.90 -17.26 9.35
CA PHE A 391 33.16 -18.41 9.86
C PHE A 391 32.89 -18.30 11.36
N ARG A 392 33.92 -18.05 12.17
CA ARG A 392 33.78 -17.99 13.63
C ARG A 392 32.91 -16.81 14.09
N THR A 393 33.04 -15.67 13.40
CA THR A 393 32.21 -14.49 13.71
C THR A 393 30.76 -14.73 13.32
N LEU A 394 30.50 -15.32 12.15
CA LEU A 394 29.14 -15.66 11.74
C LEU A 394 28.49 -16.70 12.66
N ASP A 395 29.24 -17.70 13.14
CA ASP A 395 28.74 -18.66 14.13
C ASP A 395 28.23 -17.97 15.40
N ALA A 396 29.03 -17.06 15.96
CA ALA A 396 28.62 -16.27 17.10
C ALA A 396 27.39 -15.38 16.81
N LEU A 397 27.33 -14.72 15.65
CA LEU A 397 26.19 -13.88 15.26
C LEU A 397 24.90 -14.70 15.02
N PHE A 398 25.02 -15.91 14.49
CA PHE A 398 23.87 -16.79 14.26
C PHE A 398 23.26 -17.28 15.57
N GLY A 399 24.07 -17.50 16.61
CA GLY A 399 23.61 -17.89 17.94
C GLY A 399 23.02 -16.74 18.78
N ASP A 400 23.28 -15.48 18.43
CA ASP A 400 22.88 -14.34 19.25
C ASP A 400 21.40 -13.95 19.04
N ALA A 401 20.62 -13.99 20.13
CA ALA A 401 19.19 -13.70 20.13
C ALA A 401 18.87 -12.20 19.93
N ARG A 402 19.85 -11.30 20.09
CA ARG A 402 19.70 -9.86 19.79
C ARG A 402 19.52 -9.62 18.28
N PHE A 403 19.91 -10.56 17.43
CA PHE A 403 19.86 -10.38 15.98
C PHE A 403 18.86 -11.29 15.30
N SER A 404 17.91 -10.68 14.59
CA SER A 404 16.91 -11.37 13.77
C SER A 404 17.36 -11.56 12.33
N THR A 405 18.37 -10.81 11.88
CA THR A 405 18.91 -10.80 10.51
C THR A 405 20.41 -10.56 10.57
N VAL A 406 21.18 -11.22 9.71
CA VAL A 406 22.62 -10.97 9.55
C VAL A 406 22.89 -10.50 8.13
N LEU A 407 23.47 -9.30 8.01
CA LEU A 407 23.98 -8.76 6.76
C LEU A 407 25.50 -8.84 6.76
N VAL A 408 26.06 -9.37 5.68
CA VAL A 408 27.49 -9.50 5.45
C VAL A 408 27.89 -8.52 4.34
N GLY A 409 28.48 -7.39 4.73
CA GLY A 409 29.02 -6.38 3.83
C GLY A 409 30.47 -6.70 3.47
N LEU A 410 30.73 -6.96 2.19
CA LEU A 410 32.05 -7.36 1.70
C LEU A 410 32.56 -6.34 0.66
N ILE A 411 33.83 -5.91 0.79
CA ILE A 411 34.52 -5.13 -0.25
C ILE A 411 35.05 -6.11 -1.29
N GLN A 412 34.36 -6.30 -2.40
CA GLN A 412 34.61 -7.42 -3.30
C GLN A 412 35.99 -7.35 -3.98
N GLY A 413 36.40 -6.16 -4.41
CA GLY A 413 37.68 -5.91 -5.07
C GLY A 413 37.79 -6.69 -6.38
N ASP A 414 38.75 -7.60 -6.43
CA ASP A 414 39.00 -8.47 -7.58
C ASP A 414 38.63 -9.95 -7.27
N PRO A 415 38.54 -10.82 -8.29
CA PRO A 415 38.19 -12.22 -8.12
C PRO A 415 39.04 -13.00 -7.10
N VAL A 416 40.33 -12.69 -6.95
CA VAL A 416 41.23 -13.36 -5.99
C VAL A 416 40.82 -12.97 -4.57
N THR A 417 40.62 -11.67 -4.33
CA THR A 417 40.17 -11.14 -3.04
C THR A 417 38.79 -11.71 -2.65
N CYS A 418 37.85 -11.80 -3.60
CA CYS A 418 36.57 -12.51 -3.41
C CYS A 418 36.79 -13.98 -3.02
N GLY A 419 37.69 -14.68 -3.73
CA GLY A 419 38.00 -16.09 -3.51
C GLY A 419 38.62 -16.41 -2.14
N ILE A 420 39.17 -15.42 -1.45
CA ILE A 420 39.67 -15.58 -0.08
C ILE A 420 38.50 -15.53 0.93
N LYS A 421 37.56 -14.59 0.74
CA LYS A 421 36.57 -14.21 1.75
C LYS A 421 35.24 -14.94 1.62
N MET A 422 34.80 -15.20 0.39
CA MET A 422 33.49 -15.79 0.14
C MET A 422 33.39 -17.26 0.60
N PRO A 423 34.40 -18.13 0.41
CA PRO A 423 34.33 -19.52 0.87
C PRO A 423 34.03 -19.71 2.36
N PRO A 424 34.69 -19.02 3.32
CA PRO A 424 34.35 -19.17 4.74
C PRO A 424 32.96 -18.62 5.09
N VAL A 425 32.46 -17.57 4.42
CA VAL A 425 31.08 -17.08 4.57
C VAL A 425 30.08 -18.15 4.11
N LEU A 426 30.29 -18.71 2.91
CA LEU A 426 29.43 -19.78 2.36
C LEU A 426 29.50 -21.05 3.20
N ARG A 427 30.68 -21.39 3.72
CA ARG A 427 30.87 -22.51 4.66
C ARG A 427 30.04 -22.30 5.93
N ALA A 428 30.04 -21.10 6.50
CA ALA A 428 29.28 -20.78 7.71
C ALA A 428 27.77 -21.01 7.49
N VAL A 429 27.21 -20.49 6.39
CA VAL A 429 25.79 -20.70 6.07
C VAL A 429 25.48 -22.20 5.85
N ARG A 430 26.34 -22.91 5.12
CA ARG A 430 26.14 -24.33 4.76
C ARG A 430 26.20 -25.28 5.95
N GLU A 431 27.20 -25.08 6.83
CA GLU A 431 27.46 -25.97 7.97
C GLU A 431 26.60 -25.62 9.18
N LEU A 432 26.43 -24.32 9.48
CA LEU A 432 25.74 -23.86 10.69
C LEU A 432 24.23 -23.71 10.49
N ARG A 433 23.76 -23.59 9.24
CA ARG A 433 22.34 -23.57 8.86
C ARG A 433 21.50 -22.60 9.71
N PRO A 434 21.79 -21.29 9.64
CA PRO A 434 21.14 -20.31 10.49
C PRO A 434 19.62 -20.30 10.33
N ALA A 435 18.91 -20.18 11.45
CA ALA A 435 17.45 -20.00 11.48
C ALA A 435 17.01 -18.56 11.16
N LYS A 436 17.97 -17.66 10.90
CA LYS A 436 17.77 -16.24 10.59
C LYS A 436 18.20 -15.96 9.13
N PRO A 437 17.60 -14.97 8.45
CA PRO A 437 18.01 -14.61 7.10
C PRO A 437 19.44 -14.09 7.10
N VAL A 438 20.23 -14.60 6.16
CA VAL A 438 21.59 -14.12 5.87
C VAL A 438 21.58 -13.46 4.50
N ILE A 439 22.08 -12.24 4.44
CA ILE A 439 22.14 -11.43 3.23
C ILE A 439 23.59 -11.02 3.00
N VAL A 440 24.09 -11.15 1.78
CA VAL A 440 25.43 -10.68 1.40
C VAL A 440 25.27 -9.45 0.53
N ALA A 441 26.05 -8.40 0.79
CA ALA A 441 26.03 -7.19 0.00
C ALA A 441 27.44 -6.65 -0.28
N GLY A 442 27.65 -6.16 -1.50
CA GLY A 442 28.87 -5.44 -1.88
C GLY A 442 28.88 -3.99 -1.41
N LEU A 443 30.06 -3.38 -1.45
CA LEU A 443 30.26 -1.93 -1.25
C LEU A 443 30.76 -1.23 -2.53
N ASP A 444 31.30 -1.99 -3.46
CA ASP A 444 32.06 -1.57 -4.63
C ASP A 444 31.40 -2.09 -5.92
N GLU A 445 30.23 -1.54 -6.21
CA GLU A 445 29.46 -1.86 -7.42
C GLU A 445 30.34 -1.76 -8.68
N GLY A 446 30.36 -2.83 -9.47
CA GLY A 446 31.26 -2.99 -10.63
C GLY A 446 32.40 -3.98 -10.40
N ALA A 447 32.67 -4.41 -9.16
CA ALA A 447 33.61 -5.48 -8.88
C ALA A 447 33.22 -6.80 -9.56
N ALA A 448 34.23 -7.51 -10.08
CA ALA A 448 34.04 -8.77 -10.79
C ALA A 448 33.90 -9.94 -9.80
N VAL A 449 32.70 -10.18 -9.31
CA VAL A 449 32.40 -11.31 -8.43
C VAL A 449 32.25 -12.60 -9.24
N PRO A 450 33.01 -13.67 -8.94
CA PRO A 450 32.90 -14.94 -9.65
C PRO A 450 31.47 -15.52 -9.61
N ALA A 451 30.98 -15.97 -10.76
CA ALA A 451 29.59 -16.39 -10.93
C ALA A 451 29.23 -17.63 -10.09
N GLU A 452 30.20 -18.50 -9.83
CA GLU A 452 30.05 -19.69 -8.99
C GLU A 452 29.68 -19.35 -7.54
N PHE A 453 30.23 -18.26 -6.98
CA PHE A 453 29.88 -17.83 -5.63
C PHE A 453 28.47 -17.27 -5.56
N ILE A 454 28.06 -16.51 -6.58
CA ILE A 454 26.67 -16.03 -6.68
C ILE A 454 25.72 -17.22 -6.83
N ALA A 455 26.06 -18.20 -7.66
CA ALA A 455 25.26 -19.42 -7.82
C ALA A 455 25.15 -20.21 -6.51
N GLU A 456 26.24 -20.32 -5.76
CA GLU A 456 26.26 -21.01 -4.46
C GLU A 456 25.43 -20.25 -3.40
N MET A 457 25.56 -18.93 -3.29
CA MET A 457 24.70 -18.10 -2.43
C MET A 457 23.22 -18.34 -2.74
N ARG A 458 22.86 -18.32 -4.03
CA ARG A 458 21.48 -18.57 -4.48
C ARG A 458 20.99 -19.96 -4.11
N ALA A 459 21.84 -20.98 -4.21
CA ALA A 459 21.50 -22.36 -3.84
C ALA A 459 21.32 -22.53 -2.32
N LEU A 460 22.04 -21.75 -1.52
CA LEU A 460 21.92 -21.71 -0.06
C LEU A 460 20.77 -20.81 0.44
N GLY A 461 20.05 -20.14 -0.46
CA GLY A 461 18.97 -19.21 -0.10
C GLY A 461 19.46 -17.83 0.40
N VAL A 462 20.69 -17.45 0.07
CA VAL A 462 21.31 -16.17 0.45
C VAL A 462 21.16 -15.17 -0.69
N PRO A 463 20.43 -14.05 -0.50
CA PRO A 463 20.43 -12.93 -1.45
C PRO A 463 21.81 -12.28 -1.56
N TYR A 464 22.19 -11.90 -2.77
CA TYR A 464 23.37 -11.09 -3.05
C TYR A 464 22.98 -9.76 -3.67
N PHE A 465 23.39 -8.66 -3.04
CA PHE A 465 23.18 -7.31 -3.53
C PHE A 465 24.50 -6.63 -3.91
N PRO A 466 24.56 -5.84 -4.98
CA PRO A 466 25.76 -5.08 -5.33
C PRO A 466 26.02 -3.91 -4.35
N SER A 467 25.01 -3.46 -3.61
CA SER A 467 25.07 -2.33 -2.68
C SER A 467 24.46 -2.71 -1.33
N THR A 468 25.20 -2.43 -0.26
CA THR A 468 24.74 -2.60 1.13
C THR A 468 23.57 -1.69 1.47
N GLU A 469 23.58 -0.44 1.01
CA GLU A 469 22.49 0.51 1.27
C GLU A 469 21.16 -0.03 0.73
N ARG A 470 21.17 -0.57 -0.49
CA ARG A 470 19.98 -1.19 -1.10
C ARG A 470 19.48 -2.39 -0.30
N ALA A 471 20.39 -3.23 0.17
CA ALA A 471 20.05 -4.36 1.02
C ALA A 471 19.41 -3.91 2.34
N LEU A 472 19.97 -2.90 3.01
CA LEU A 472 19.44 -2.34 4.26
C LEU A 472 18.05 -1.71 4.06
N ARG A 473 17.83 -0.98 2.95
CA ARG A 473 16.51 -0.42 2.60
C ARG A 473 15.46 -1.54 2.47
N ALA A 474 15.74 -2.59 1.70
CA ALA A 474 14.82 -3.72 1.53
C ALA A 474 14.59 -4.51 2.84
N VAL A 475 15.65 -4.73 3.64
CA VAL A 475 15.54 -5.33 4.99
C VAL A 475 14.62 -4.50 5.88
N GLN A 476 14.78 -3.17 5.90
CA GLN A 476 13.94 -2.31 6.73
C GLN A 476 12.47 -2.37 6.32
N ARG A 477 12.14 -2.46 5.03
CA ARG A 477 10.74 -2.63 4.59
C ARG A 477 10.10 -3.90 5.15
N LEU A 478 10.84 -5.00 5.16
CA LEU A 478 10.39 -6.29 5.67
C LEU A 478 10.34 -6.32 7.20
N THR A 479 11.33 -5.73 7.87
CA THR A 479 11.36 -5.54 9.32
C THR A 479 10.17 -4.70 9.79
N ALA A 480 9.92 -3.55 9.15
CA ALA A 480 8.77 -2.70 9.45
C ALA A 480 7.43 -3.41 9.20
N PHE A 481 7.35 -4.25 8.16
CA PHE A 481 6.18 -5.09 7.92
C PHE A 481 5.94 -6.08 9.07
N SER A 482 6.99 -6.72 9.59
CA SER A 482 6.88 -7.67 10.72
C SER A 482 6.39 -7.04 12.03
N GLN A 483 6.66 -5.74 12.23
CA GLN A 483 6.25 -5.00 13.42
C GLN A 483 4.78 -4.55 13.38
N ARG A 484 4.13 -4.65 12.21
CA ARG A 484 2.73 -4.27 12.09
C ARG A 484 1.89 -5.29 12.88
N SER A 485 1.14 -4.80 13.86
CA SER A 485 -0.03 -5.54 14.30
C SER A 485 -1.01 -5.57 13.14
N PHE A 486 -1.73 -6.68 13.00
CA PHE A 486 -2.86 -6.83 12.09
C PHE A 486 -4.14 -7.18 12.86
N GLU A 487 -4.09 -7.05 14.19
CA GLU A 487 -5.21 -7.26 15.09
C GLU A 487 -6.23 -6.15 14.84
N ARG A 488 -7.49 -6.55 14.64
CA ARG A 488 -8.59 -5.60 14.56
C ARG A 488 -9.17 -5.42 15.94
N THR A 489 -9.66 -4.21 16.22
CA THR A 489 -10.40 -3.97 17.45
C THR A 489 -11.66 -4.85 17.51
N ASP A 490 -11.86 -5.54 18.63
CA ASP A 490 -13.11 -6.26 18.95
C ASP A 490 -14.25 -5.30 19.35
N ALA A 491 -13.95 -4.00 19.43
CA ALA A 491 -14.90 -2.97 19.81
C ALA A 491 -16.07 -2.94 18.82
N GLN A 492 -17.28 -3.13 19.36
CA GLN A 492 -18.51 -3.25 18.56
C GLN A 492 -18.83 -1.94 17.84
N PRO A 493 -19.38 -1.99 16.63
CA PRO A 493 -19.88 -0.80 15.94
C PRO A 493 -20.94 -0.08 16.78
N VAL A 494 -20.94 1.25 16.73
CA VAL A 494 -21.92 2.11 17.43
C VAL A 494 -22.82 2.74 16.38
N ALA A 495 -24.08 2.33 16.37
CA ALA A 495 -25.11 2.90 15.50
C ALA A 495 -25.71 4.14 16.16
N LEU A 496 -25.73 5.26 15.45
CA LEU A 496 -26.35 6.51 15.88
C LEU A 496 -27.62 6.78 15.08
N THR A 497 -28.60 7.40 15.72
CA THR A 497 -29.78 7.90 15.02
C THR A 497 -29.46 9.27 14.45
N LEU A 498 -29.42 9.37 13.12
CA LEU A 498 -29.11 10.62 12.43
C LEU A 498 -30.37 11.50 12.28
N PRO A 499 -30.22 12.83 12.33
CA PRO A 499 -31.31 13.76 12.05
C PRO A 499 -31.88 13.58 10.64
N ALA A 500 -33.20 13.48 10.52
CA ALA A 500 -33.86 13.33 9.23
C ALA A 500 -33.79 14.64 8.41
N GLY A 501 -33.66 14.52 7.08
CA GLY A 501 -33.71 15.67 6.16
C GLY A 501 -32.49 16.60 6.18
N ARG A 502 -31.43 16.22 6.89
CA ARG A 502 -30.16 16.96 6.91
C ARG A 502 -29.14 16.31 5.96
N THR A 503 -28.30 17.14 5.35
CA THR A 503 -27.06 16.71 4.67
C THR A 503 -25.85 17.28 5.43
N VAL A 504 -25.98 18.53 5.89
CA VAL A 504 -25.11 19.16 6.88
C VAL A 504 -25.85 19.21 8.21
N VAL A 505 -25.27 18.62 9.25
CA VAL A 505 -25.83 18.64 10.61
C VAL A 505 -25.15 19.80 11.37
N PRO A 506 -25.91 20.81 11.84
CA PRO A 506 -25.35 21.91 12.62
C PRO A 506 -24.58 21.41 13.85
N GLU A 507 -23.59 22.18 14.33
CA GLU A 507 -22.68 21.76 15.41
C GLU A 507 -23.42 21.36 16.69
N TYR A 508 -24.45 22.10 17.12
CA TYR A 508 -25.21 21.75 18.34
C TYR A 508 -25.88 20.37 18.25
N GLU A 509 -26.41 20.02 17.08
CA GLU A 509 -27.08 18.74 16.83
C GLU A 509 -26.04 17.63 16.64
N SER A 510 -24.94 17.93 15.95
CA SER A 510 -23.79 17.04 15.81
C SER A 510 -23.23 16.63 17.17
N LYS A 511 -23.05 17.59 18.08
CA LYS A 511 -22.63 17.36 19.46
C LYS A 511 -23.61 16.50 20.23
N ALA A 512 -24.92 16.76 20.11
CA ALA A 512 -25.96 15.98 20.78
C ALA A 512 -25.99 14.52 20.29
N VAL A 513 -25.79 14.29 19.00
CA VAL A 513 -25.71 12.93 18.40
C VAL A 513 -24.43 12.22 18.84
N LEU A 514 -23.27 12.87 18.73
CA LEU A 514 -21.98 12.28 19.07
C LEU A 514 -21.78 12.06 20.58
N ALA A 515 -22.40 12.90 21.43
CA ALA A 515 -22.39 12.71 22.87
C ALA A 515 -23.05 11.39 23.29
N GLN A 516 -24.04 10.89 22.54
CA GLN A 516 -24.65 9.56 22.78
C GLN A 516 -23.66 8.42 22.54
N ALA A 517 -22.64 8.64 21.70
CA ALA A 517 -21.54 7.70 21.51
C ALA A 517 -20.49 7.79 22.63
N GLY A 518 -20.61 8.74 23.55
CA GLY A 518 -19.63 8.99 24.61
C GLY A 518 -18.50 9.95 24.20
N ILE A 519 -18.67 10.73 23.13
CA ILE A 519 -17.70 11.76 22.76
C ILE A 519 -17.83 12.95 23.73
N PRO A 520 -16.75 13.35 24.43
CA PRO A 520 -16.78 14.43 25.40
C PRO A 520 -16.77 15.79 24.71
N PHE A 521 -17.76 16.63 25.02
CA PHE A 521 -17.87 18.00 24.56
C PHE A 521 -17.89 18.99 25.73
N ALA A 522 -17.54 20.25 25.46
CA ALA A 522 -17.79 21.33 26.40
C ALA A 522 -19.29 21.42 26.73
N ARG A 523 -19.61 21.79 27.99
CA ARG A 523 -21.02 21.97 28.38
C ARG A 523 -21.61 23.13 27.58
N GLY A 524 -22.73 22.89 26.91
CA GLY A 524 -23.38 23.92 26.12
C GLY A 524 -24.81 23.59 25.76
N ARG A 525 -25.57 24.64 25.43
CA ARG A 525 -26.97 24.53 24.97
C ARG A 525 -27.27 25.60 23.93
N LEU A 526 -28.15 25.26 22.98
CA LEU A 526 -28.67 26.21 22.01
C LEU A 526 -29.62 27.20 22.69
N ALA A 527 -29.40 28.49 22.46
CA ALA A 527 -30.29 29.57 22.84
C ALA A 527 -30.93 30.16 21.58
N THR A 528 -32.23 30.48 21.64
CA THR A 528 -32.94 31.18 20.55
C THR A 528 -33.28 32.63 20.91
N SER A 529 -32.84 33.10 22.08
CA SER A 529 -33.03 34.47 22.57
C SER A 529 -31.90 34.87 23.53
N ALA A 530 -31.68 36.17 23.70
CA ALA A 530 -30.67 36.70 24.62
C ALA A 530 -30.97 36.32 26.08
N GLU A 531 -32.24 36.30 26.48
CA GLU A 531 -32.67 35.92 27.82
C GLU A 531 -32.34 34.46 28.12
N GLN A 532 -32.61 33.55 27.17
CA GLN A 532 -32.20 32.16 27.28
C GLN A 532 -30.68 32.02 27.33
N ALA A 533 -29.95 32.82 26.55
CA ALA A 533 -28.49 32.78 26.54
C ALA A 533 -27.89 33.18 27.90
N VAL A 534 -28.43 34.22 28.55
CA VAL A 534 -28.02 34.62 29.92
C VAL A 534 -28.33 33.51 30.93
N ALA A 535 -29.51 32.89 30.84
CA ALA A 535 -29.90 31.79 31.74
C ALA A 535 -28.95 30.59 31.60
N ILE A 536 -28.67 30.17 30.36
CA ILE A 536 -27.73 29.06 30.06
C ILE A 536 -26.32 29.41 30.56
N ALA A 537 -25.83 30.61 30.28
CA ALA A 537 -24.50 31.03 30.72
C ALA A 537 -24.37 31.10 32.25
N SER A 538 -25.45 31.44 32.96
CA SER A 538 -25.49 31.47 34.42
C SER A 538 -25.46 30.06 35.04
N GLU A 539 -26.06 29.08 34.35
CA GLU A 539 -26.01 27.66 34.73
C GLU A 539 -24.64 27.03 34.40
N ILE A 540 -24.04 27.40 33.26
CA ILE A 540 -22.72 26.94 32.85
C ILE A 540 -21.60 27.58 33.68
N GLY A 541 -21.79 28.82 34.12
CA GLY A 541 -20.74 29.64 34.73
C GLY A 541 -19.96 30.44 33.69
N TRP A 542 -19.63 31.68 34.06
CA TRP A 542 -18.90 32.63 33.23
C TRP A 542 -17.37 32.45 33.36
N PRO A 543 -16.57 32.77 32.33
CA PRO A 543 -16.98 33.25 31.01
C PRO A 543 -17.44 32.14 30.05
N VAL A 544 -18.22 32.50 29.02
CA VAL A 544 -18.75 31.59 27.99
C VAL A 544 -18.40 32.02 26.56
N ALA A 545 -18.56 31.11 25.61
CA ALA A 545 -18.47 31.35 24.17
C ALA A 545 -19.87 31.36 23.53
N LEU A 546 -20.03 32.18 22.48
CA LEU A 546 -21.21 32.25 21.62
C LEU A 546 -20.84 31.79 20.23
N LYS A 547 -21.59 30.85 19.66
CA LYS A 547 -21.38 30.33 18.31
C LYS A 547 -22.69 30.29 17.53
N ALA A 548 -22.77 31.05 16.44
CA ALA A 548 -23.90 31.03 15.52
C ALA A 548 -24.10 29.62 14.94
N GLN A 549 -25.35 29.16 14.87
CA GLN A 549 -25.70 27.82 14.39
C GLN A 549 -26.64 27.91 13.18
N SER A 550 -26.22 27.32 12.06
CA SER A 550 -27.04 27.11 10.86
C SER A 550 -26.39 26.05 9.99
N ALA A 551 -27.20 25.29 9.24
CA ALA A 551 -26.69 24.36 8.23
C ALA A 551 -26.03 25.10 7.03
N ASP A 552 -26.44 26.34 6.79
CA ASP A 552 -25.92 27.18 5.69
C ASP A 552 -24.68 27.99 6.11
N LEU A 553 -24.22 27.84 7.36
CA LEU A 553 -23.07 28.57 7.92
C LEU A 553 -21.95 27.60 8.30
N SER A 554 -21.20 27.12 7.30
CA SER A 554 -20.08 26.18 7.52
C SER A 554 -18.85 26.83 8.19
N HIS A 555 -18.45 28.04 7.77
CA HIS A 555 -17.30 28.78 8.32
C HIS A 555 -17.74 29.95 9.22
N LYS A 556 -18.39 29.62 10.35
CA LYS A 556 -18.96 30.60 11.29
C LYS A 556 -17.96 31.65 11.81
N SER A 557 -16.68 31.31 11.96
CA SER A 557 -15.66 32.27 12.41
C SER A 557 -15.44 33.41 11.41
N ASP A 558 -15.47 33.12 10.10
CA ASP A 558 -15.28 34.11 9.03
C ASP A 558 -16.45 35.09 8.96
N ALA A 559 -17.66 34.63 9.28
CA ALA A 559 -18.85 35.46 9.40
C ALA A 559 -18.91 36.25 10.72
N GLY A 560 -17.87 36.22 11.56
CA GLY A 560 -17.89 36.82 12.91
C GLY A 560 -18.93 36.19 13.83
N GLY A 561 -19.34 34.95 13.52
CA GLY A 561 -20.34 34.17 14.24
C GLY A 561 -19.80 33.42 15.45
N VAL A 562 -18.52 33.57 15.80
CA VAL A 562 -17.92 33.04 17.02
C VAL A 562 -17.37 34.19 17.86
N ILE A 563 -17.84 34.31 19.10
CA ILE A 563 -17.37 35.34 20.04
C ILE A 563 -17.06 34.68 21.37
N LEU A 564 -15.82 34.83 21.84
CA LEU A 564 -15.28 34.15 23.02
C LEU A 564 -15.20 35.10 24.22
N ASN A 565 -15.02 34.52 25.42
CA ASN A 565 -14.77 35.23 26.68
C ASN A 565 -15.87 36.23 27.10
N ILE A 566 -17.14 35.87 26.91
CA ILE A 566 -18.25 36.69 27.42
C ILE A 566 -18.27 36.57 28.93
N ALA A 567 -18.05 37.67 29.63
CA ALA A 567 -17.76 37.66 31.07
C ALA A 567 -19.00 37.72 31.96
N ASP A 568 -20.11 38.27 31.47
CA ASP A 568 -21.32 38.49 32.25
C ASP A 568 -22.57 38.71 31.36
N ALA A 569 -23.71 38.90 32.02
CA ALA A 569 -25.00 39.09 31.38
C ALA A 569 -25.11 40.38 30.56
N GLN A 570 -24.40 41.45 30.93
CA GLN A 570 -24.41 42.70 30.16
C GLN A 570 -23.66 42.50 28.84
N ALA A 571 -22.46 41.92 28.92
CA ALA A 571 -21.66 41.59 27.74
C ALA A 571 -22.38 40.62 26.80
N MET A 572 -23.19 39.69 27.34
CA MET A 572 -24.03 38.78 26.56
C MET A 572 -25.06 39.52 25.71
N GLY A 573 -25.80 40.48 26.28
CA GLY A 573 -26.83 41.23 25.56
C GLY A 573 -26.26 42.04 24.39
N GLU A 574 -25.14 42.74 24.61
CA GLU A 574 -24.43 43.49 23.57
C GLU A 574 -23.90 42.55 22.47
N THR A 575 -23.33 41.42 22.88
CA THR A 575 -22.73 40.46 21.96
C THR A 575 -23.77 39.71 21.13
N TRP A 576 -24.95 39.43 21.69
CA TRP A 576 -26.05 38.78 20.98
C TRP A 576 -26.45 39.58 19.73
N GLY A 577 -26.71 40.88 19.90
CA GLY A 577 -27.06 41.76 18.78
C GLY A 577 -25.94 41.85 17.74
N ARG A 578 -24.68 41.95 18.20
CA ARG A 578 -23.50 42.00 17.32
C ARG A 578 -23.35 40.72 16.50
N LEU A 579 -23.53 39.54 17.09
CA LEU A 579 -23.39 38.25 16.40
C LEU A 579 -24.43 38.12 15.28
N HIS A 580 -25.69 38.45 15.55
CA HIS A 580 -26.74 38.44 14.53
C HIS A 580 -26.46 39.45 13.40
N ALA A 581 -25.98 40.65 13.74
CA ALA A 581 -25.60 41.66 12.76
C ALA A 581 -24.42 41.20 11.87
N ASN A 582 -23.41 40.56 12.46
CA ASN A 582 -22.27 40.02 11.72
C ASN A 582 -22.71 38.96 10.71
N VAL A 583 -23.52 37.99 11.13
CA VAL A 583 -24.02 36.93 10.23
C VAL A 583 -24.88 37.50 9.11
N ALA A 584 -25.80 38.43 9.43
CA ALA A 584 -26.65 39.06 8.40
C ALA A 584 -25.85 39.93 7.42
N ALA A 585 -24.75 40.55 7.87
CA ALA A 585 -23.83 41.29 7.01
C ALA A 585 -22.97 40.39 6.13
N TYR A 586 -22.64 39.19 6.60
CA TYR A 586 -21.94 38.17 5.82
C TYR A 586 -22.85 37.59 4.72
N ASP A 587 -24.05 37.14 5.09
CA ASP A 587 -25.08 36.74 4.14
C ASP A 587 -26.47 36.83 4.80
N SER A 588 -27.30 37.72 4.27
CA SER A 588 -28.67 37.95 4.74
C SER A 588 -29.63 36.78 4.50
N ALA A 589 -29.27 35.83 3.63
CA ALA A 589 -30.08 34.63 3.36
C ALA A 589 -29.92 33.55 4.46
N ILE A 590 -28.88 33.64 5.29
CA ILE A 590 -28.62 32.65 6.34
C ILE A 590 -29.64 32.83 7.48
N ALA A 591 -30.50 31.82 7.64
CA ALA A 591 -31.36 31.69 8.81
C ALA A 591 -30.60 30.94 9.91
N LEU A 592 -30.50 31.55 11.09
CA LEU A 592 -29.92 30.90 12.27
C LEU A 592 -30.95 30.02 12.97
N ASP A 593 -30.55 28.78 13.27
CA ASP A 593 -31.28 27.90 14.20
C ASP A 593 -31.24 28.49 15.63
N GLY A 594 -30.16 29.21 15.96
CA GLY A 594 -29.92 29.88 17.23
C GLY A 594 -28.44 30.17 17.44
N VAL A 595 -28.07 30.40 18.70
CA VAL A 595 -26.68 30.58 19.13
C VAL A 595 -26.35 29.55 20.20
N LEU A 596 -25.32 28.74 19.95
CA LEU A 596 -24.81 27.78 20.91
C LEU A 596 -23.99 28.53 21.97
N ILE A 597 -24.43 28.42 23.23
CA ILE A 597 -23.75 29.00 24.39
C ILE A 597 -22.98 27.90 25.09
N GLU A 598 -21.66 28.07 25.21
CA GLU A 598 -20.76 27.02 25.67
C GLU A 598 -19.75 27.48 26.73
N ALA A 599 -19.40 26.58 27.64
CA ALA A 599 -18.27 26.78 28.55
C ALA A 599 -16.98 27.05 27.76
N MET A 600 -16.16 27.98 28.25
CA MET A 600 -14.81 28.16 27.69
C MET A 600 -13.99 26.88 27.87
N GLY A 601 -13.30 26.47 26.81
CA GLY A 601 -12.38 25.34 26.83
C GLY A 601 -11.25 25.56 27.83
N GLN A 602 -10.83 24.50 28.53
CA GLN A 602 -9.63 24.54 29.36
C GLN A 602 -8.39 24.67 28.49
N ARG A 603 -7.28 25.15 29.07
CA ARG A 603 -5.98 25.14 28.38
C ARG A 603 -5.46 23.71 28.30
N GLY A 604 -5.06 23.31 27.11
CA GLY A 604 -4.44 22.02 26.82
C GLY A 604 -3.81 22.02 25.44
N LEU A 605 -3.40 20.85 24.96
CA LEU A 605 -2.91 20.71 23.59
C LEU A 605 -4.08 20.56 22.64
N GLU A 606 -4.11 21.36 21.59
CA GLU A 606 -5.11 21.25 20.54
C GLU A 606 -4.74 20.13 19.56
N MET A 607 -5.71 19.28 19.24
CA MET A 607 -5.63 18.22 18.23
C MET A 607 -6.75 18.42 17.22
N ILE A 608 -6.54 17.96 15.99
CA ILE A 608 -7.58 17.82 14.96
C ILE A 608 -7.87 16.34 14.78
N ILE A 609 -9.14 15.96 14.95
CA ILE A 609 -9.59 14.59 14.77
C ILE A 609 -10.71 14.57 13.72
N GLY A 610 -10.36 14.24 12.50
CA GLY A 610 -11.30 14.06 11.40
C GLY A 610 -11.64 12.58 11.20
N ALA A 611 -12.85 12.26 10.80
CA ALA A 611 -13.28 10.90 10.52
C ALA A 611 -14.19 10.91 9.29
N ARG A 612 -13.90 10.12 8.27
CA ARG A 612 -14.71 10.08 7.02
C ARG A 612 -14.97 8.65 6.56
N ASN A 613 -16.14 8.43 5.98
CA ASN A 613 -16.42 7.25 5.18
C ASN A 613 -16.05 7.55 3.72
N ASP A 614 -14.85 7.14 3.31
CA ASP A 614 -14.42 7.28 1.92
C ASP A 614 -15.20 6.27 1.04
N PRO A 615 -15.77 6.70 -0.10
CA PRO A 615 -16.61 5.83 -0.93
C PRO A 615 -15.82 4.68 -1.57
N GLN A 616 -14.50 4.81 -1.71
CA GLN A 616 -13.62 3.80 -2.30
C GLN A 616 -12.95 2.95 -1.22
N TRP A 617 -12.36 3.60 -0.22
CA TRP A 617 -11.47 2.98 0.77
C TRP A 617 -12.11 2.70 2.13
N GLY A 618 -13.36 3.11 2.31
CA GLY A 618 -14.12 2.93 3.53
C GLY A 618 -13.72 3.89 4.66
N PRO A 619 -14.04 3.56 5.92
CA PRO A 619 -13.87 4.47 7.05
C PRO A 619 -12.40 4.75 7.35
N VAL A 620 -12.01 6.01 7.50
CA VAL A 620 -10.66 6.45 7.85
C VAL A 620 -10.72 7.60 8.85
N ILE A 621 -9.75 7.64 9.76
CA ILE A 621 -9.61 8.69 10.76
C ILE A 621 -8.32 9.45 10.49
N LEU A 622 -8.37 10.78 10.54
CA LEU A 622 -7.21 11.66 10.58
C LEU A 622 -7.01 12.10 12.03
N ALA A 623 -5.79 11.96 12.53
CA ALA A 623 -5.39 12.50 13.83
C ALA A 623 -4.10 13.32 13.67
N GLY A 624 -4.13 14.57 14.11
CA GLY A 624 -2.97 15.46 14.02
C GLY A 624 -3.02 16.57 15.05
N LEU A 625 -1.92 17.30 15.17
CA LEU A 625 -1.88 18.49 16.02
C LEU A 625 -2.81 19.57 15.43
N GLY A 626 -3.47 20.30 16.32
CA GLY A 626 -4.30 21.45 15.98
C GLY A 626 -3.58 22.78 16.11
N GLY A 627 -4.25 23.82 15.62
CA GLY A 627 -3.75 25.19 15.61
C GLY A 627 -2.94 25.53 14.36
N VAL A 628 -2.79 26.83 14.12
CA VAL A 628 -2.25 27.40 12.88
C VAL A 628 -0.86 26.86 12.51
N THR A 629 0.03 26.72 13.50
CA THR A 629 1.39 26.20 13.25
C THR A 629 1.36 24.74 12.81
N ALA A 630 0.45 23.93 13.35
CA ALA A 630 0.33 22.52 12.98
C ALA A 630 -0.20 22.34 11.55
N GLU A 631 -1.13 23.19 11.11
CA GLU A 631 -1.61 23.20 9.72
C GLU A 631 -0.48 23.48 8.71
N ILE A 632 0.44 24.39 9.06
CA ILE A 632 1.63 24.70 8.25
C ILE A 632 2.60 23.51 8.21
N MET A 633 2.83 22.86 9.35
CA MET A 633 3.74 21.70 9.45
C MET A 633 3.16 20.43 8.84
N ARG A 634 1.82 20.35 8.67
CA ARG A 634 1.09 19.17 8.18
C ARG A 634 1.37 17.91 9.02
N ASP A 635 1.44 18.09 10.34
CA ASP A 635 1.70 16.99 11.28
C ASP A 635 0.41 16.22 11.61
N ALA A 636 0.05 15.31 10.71
CA ALA A 636 -1.13 14.47 10.84
C ALA A 636 -0.86 13.05 10.32
N ARG A 637 -1.61 12.08 10.87
CA ARG A 637 -1.60 10.68 10.48
C ARG A 637 -3.00 10.27 10.01
N LEU A 638 -3.04 9.44 8.97
CA LEU A 638 -4.25 8.70 8.58
C LEU A 638 -4.22 7.33 9.23
N LEU A 639 -5.34 6.95 9.83
CA LEU A 639 -5.54 5.76 10.64
C LEU A 639 -6.72 4.96 10.09
N ASP A 640 -6.62 3.63 10.12
CA ASP A 640 -7.79 2.79 9.88
C ASP A 640 -8.79 2.91 11.04
N ALA A 641 -10.09 2.80 10.75
CA ALA A 641 -11.15 2.91 11.74
C ALA A 641 -11.31 1.65 12.62
N ASP A 642 -10.54 0.60 12.32
CA ASP A 642 -10.53 -0.67 13.06
C ASP A 642 -9.29 -0.87 13.94
N LEU A 643 -8.47 0.18 14.13
CA LEU A 643 -7.32 0.14 15.03
C LEU A 643 -7.74 -0.06 16.49
N SER A 644 -6.94 -0.83 17.23
CA SER A 644 -7.01 -0.91 18.69
C SER A 644 -6.44 0.35 19.35
N THR A 645 -6.78 0.58 20.62
CA THR A 645 -6.24 1.71 21.39
C THR A 645 -4.70 1.72 21.43
N GLY A 646 -4.08 0.54 21.60
CA GLY A 646 -2.62 0.42 21.59
C GLY A 646 -1.98 0.73 20.23
N GLU A 647 -2.66 0.41 19.12
CA GLU A 647 -2.21 0.82 17.78
C GLU A 647 -2.35 2.32 17.56
N VAL A 648 -3.46 2.92 18.01
CA VAL A 648 -3.66 4.37 17.92
C VAL A 648 -2.59 5.12 18.70
N LEU A 649 -2.26 4.68 19.93
CA LEU A 649 -1.16 5.27 20.71
C LEU A 649 0.19 5.21 19.96
N ARG A 650 0.50 4.05 19.36
CA ARG A 650 1.72 3.89 18.54
C ARG A 650 1.74 4.83 17.35
N GLU A 651 0.60 5.08 16.71
CA GLU A 651 0.51 6.00 15.58
C GLU A 651 0.59 7.47 16.01
N LEU A 652 0.02 7.83 17.16
CA LEU A 652 0.18 9.16 17.77
C LEU A 652 1.64 9.45 18.13
N ASP A 653 2.41 8.45 18.57
CA ASP A 653 3.85 8.59 18.87
C ASP A 653 4.71 8.85 17.62
N ARG A 654 4.14 8.72 16.42
CA ARG A 654 4.83 8.99 15.14
C ARG A 654 4.57 10.40 14.61
N LEU A 655 3.74 11.19 15.29
CA LEU A 655 3.59 12.61 15.00
C LEU A 655 4.90 13.33 15.31
N GLN A 656 5.25 14.34 14.53
CA GLN A 656 6.47 15.13 14.74
C GLN A 656 6.44 15.85 16.11
N GLY A 657 5.26 16.35 16.51
CA GLY A 657 5.06 16.94 17.83
C GLY A 657 4.57 15.95 18.89
N ALA A 658 4.69 14.64 18.68
CA ALA A 658 4.44 13.63 19.71
C ALA A 658 5.12 13.92 21.06
N PRO A 659 6.35 14.47 21.13
CA PRO A 659 6.96 14.84 22.42
C PRO A 659 6.10 15.78 23.30
N LEU A 660 5.22 16.60 22.71
CA LEU A 660 4.29 17.45 23.46
C LEU A 660 3.24 16.64 24.22
N LEU A 661 2.85 15.46 23.71
CA LEU A 661 1.93 14.54 24.37
C LEU A 661 2.54 13.87 25.60
N HIS A 662 3.86 13.73 25.64
CA HIS A 662 4.60 13.13 26.77
C HIS A 662 5.05 14.16 27.82
N GLY A 663 4.79 15.44 27.58
CA GLY A 663 5.26 16.55 28.42
C GLY A 663 6.59 17.14 27.93
N TYR A 664 6.72 18.46 27.97
CA TYR A 664 7.90 19.19 27.50
C TYR A 664 8.23 20.37 28.41
N ARG A 665 9.52 20.51 28.78
CA ARG A 665 10.05 21.62 29.60
C ARG A 665 9.21 21.97 30.84
N GLY A 666 8.86 20.95 31.63
CA GLY A 666 8.10 21.12 32.88
C GLY A 666 6.58 21.13 32.72
N ALA A 667 6.05 21.08 31.49
CA ALA A 667 4.65 20.75 31.27
C ALA A 667 4.39 19.27 31.59
N PRO A 668 3.25 18.93 32.21
CA PRO A 668 2.90 17.54 32.52
C PRO A 668 2.63 16.73 31.24
N ALA A 669 2.71 15.41 31.35
CA ALA A 669 2.22 14.50 30.32
C ALA A 669 0.71 14.67 30.12
N LEU A 670 0.24 14.44 28.89
CA LEU A 670 -1.16 14.58 28.50
C LEU A 670 -1.88 13.24 28.47
N ASP A 671 -3.21 13.26 28.53
CA ASP A 671 -4.06 12.08 28.54
C ASP A 671 -4.19 11.44 27.14
N ARG A 672 -3.10 10.80 26.73
CA ARG A 672 -2.98 10.08 25.46
C ARG A 672 -3.94 8.91 25.36
N GLN A 673 -4.25 8.28 26.50
CA GLN A 673 -5.18 7.16 26.57
C GLN A 673 -6.60 7.62 26.21
N ALA A 674 -7.09 8.70 26.80
CA ALA A 674 -8.40 9.26 26.47
C ALA A 674 -8.49 9.73 25.01
N LEU A 675 -7.41 10.32 24.46
CA LEU A 675 -7.34 10.69 23.05
C LEU A 675 -7.46 9.45 22.13
N ALA A 676 -6.74 8.38 22.45
CA ALA A 676 -6.79 7.15 21.67
C ALA A 676 -8.16 6.47 21.76
N GLU A 677 -8.80 6.49 22.93
CA GLU A 677 -10.17 5.98 23.13
C GLU A 677 -11.21 6.78 22.34
N LEU A 678 -11.07 8.10 22.26
CA LEU A 678 -11.90 8.96 21.40
C LEU A 678 -11.78 8.55 19.91
N ILE A 679 -10.55 8.36 19.43
CA ILE A 679 -10.28 7.94 18.04
C ILE A 679 -10.91 6.56 17.78
N VAL A 680 -10.71 5.59 18.66
CA VAL A 680 -11.34 4.26 18.54
C VAL A 680 -12.86 4.39 18.53
N ARG A 681 -13.43 5.26 19.36
CA ARG A 681 -14.87 5.51 19.42
C ARG A 681 -15.42 6.08 18.12
N LEU A 682 -14.73 7.02 17.49
CA LEU A 682 -15.10 7.52 16.16
C LEU A 682 -15.07 6.40 15.11
N GLY A 683 -14.09 5.50 15.20
CA GLY A 683 -14.03 4.31 14.34
C GLY A 683 -15.20 3.35 14.55
N GLN A 684 -15.70 3.20 15.79
CA GLN A 684 -16.94 2.45 16.06
C GLN A 684 -18.17 3.14 15.46
N VAL A 685 -18.25 4.48 15.57
CA VAL A 685 -19.36 5.28 15.02
C VAL A 685 -19.42 5.17 13.50
N LEU A 686 -18.30 5.34 12.78
CA LEU A 686 -18.29 5.22 11.32
C LEU A 686 -18.69 3.82 10.85
N ARG A 687 -18.19 2.77 11.51
CA ARG A 687 -18.55 1.38 11.19
C ARG A 687 -20.01 1.05 11.51
N GLY A 688 -20.58 1.68 12.54
CA GLY A 688 -21.96 1.44 12.97
C GLY A 688 -22.98 2.33 12.27
N THR A 689 -22.55 3.45 11.68
CA THR A 689 -23.41 4.43 11.02
C THR A 689 -22.85 4.82 9.65
N PRO A 690 -22.92 3.94 8.63
CA PRO A 690 -22.30 4.16 7.31
C PRO A 690 -22.79 5.42 6.57
N ALA A 691 -24.00 5.89 6.89
CA ALA A 691 -24.57 7.11 6.32
C ALA A 691 -23.84 8.40 6.76
N ILE A 692 -22.99 8.35 7.80
CA ILE A 692 -22.12 9.47 8.14
C ILE A 692 -21.02 9.56 7.09
N ARG A 693 -20.93 10.67 6.36
CA ARG A 693 -19.86 10.90 5.38
C ARG A 693 -18.61 11.43 6.05
N GLU A 694 -18.77 12.37 6.97
CA GLU A 694 -17.66 13.07 7.59
C GLU A 694 -18.05 13.54 9.00
N ILE A 695 -17.08 13.48 9.91
CA ILE A 695 -17.08 14.11 11.22
C ILE A 695 -15.75 14.86 11.32
N ASP A 696 -15.78 16.13 11.68
CA ASP A 696 -14.56 16.88 12.00
C ASP A 696 -14.67 17.45 13.42
N LEU A 697 -13.74 17.05 14.29
CA LEU A 697 -13.61 17.55 15.65
C LEU A 697 -12.37 18.45 15.71
N ASN A 698 -12.59 19.76 15.64
CA ASN A 698 -11.52 20.74 15.55
C ASN A 698 -11.80 22.03 16.35
N PRO A 699 -11.14 22.28 17.49
CA PRO A 699 -10.12 21.44 18.12
C PRO A 699 -10.69 20.41 19.10
N VAL A 700 -9.93 19.34 19.32
CA VAL A 700 -10.00 18.46 20.50
C VAL A 700 -8.88 18.86 21.47
N ILE A 701 -9.24 19.26 22.69
CA ILE A 701 -8.28 19.61 23.73
C ILE A 701 -7.88 18.36 24.49
N VAL A 702 -6.57 18.08 24.54
CA VAL A 702 -6.00 17.03 25.38
C VAL A 702 -5.51 17.67 26.68
N LEU A 703 -6.05 17.19 27.80
CA LEU A 703 -5.75 17.68 29.15
C LEU A 703 -4.61 16.85 29.77
N PRO A 704 -4.05 17.27 30.93
CA PRO A 704 -3.08 16.46 31.64
C PRO A 704 -3.59 15.04 31.93
N GLU A 705 -2.67 14.09 32.04
CA GLU A 705 -2.97 12.67 32.27
C GLU A 705 -4.02 12.45 33.38
N GLY A 706 -5.05 11.66 33.07
CA GLY A 706 -6.17 11.36 33.96
C GLY A 706 -7.32 12.38 33.92
N GLN A 707 -7.20 13.47 33.15
CA GLN A 707 -8.24 14.49 33.00
C GLN A 707 -9.03 14.38 31.69
N GLY A 708 -8.62 13.49 30.78
CA GLY A 708 -9.34 13.19 29.55
C GLY A 708 -9.11 14.17 28.40
N VAL A 709 -10.08 14.18 27.47
CA VAL A 709 -10.12 15.05 26.29
C VAL A 709 -11.47 15.75 26.19
N VAL A 710 -11.51 16.90 25.53
CA VAL A 710 -12.76 17.66 25.29
C VAL A 710 -12.76 18.21 23.86
N ALA A 711 -13.72 17.80 23.03
CA ALA A 711 -13.95 18.42 21.73
C ALA A 711 -14.67 19.77 21.90
N LEU A 712 -14.13 20.81 21.27
CA LEU A 712 -14.73 22.15 21.32
C LEU A 712 -15.63 22.44 20.14
N ASP A 713 -15.43 21.80 19.00
CA ASP A 713 -16.26 21.94 17.80
C ASP A 713 -16.59 20.55 17.22
N ALA A 714 -17.65 20.50 16.43
CA ALA A 714 -18.05 19.32 15.68
C ALA A 714 -18.76 19.74 14.40
N LEU A 715 -18.23 19.32 13.25
CA LEU A 715 -18.95 19.29 11.98
C LEU A 715 -19.35 17.85 11.66
N MET A 716 -20.55 17.64 11.16
CA MET A 716 -20.98 16.33 10.66
C MET A 716 -21.72 16.46 9.33
N LEU A 717 -21.28 15.66 8.37
CA LEU A 717 -21.92 15.50 7.07
C LEU A 717 -22.50 14.09 6.98
N VAL A 718 -23.71 13.98 6.45
CA VAL A 718 -24.42 12.72 6.29
C VAL A 718 -24.90 12.55 4.84
N GLU A 719 -25.02 11.31 4.39
CA GLU A 719 -25.67 11.01 3.11
C GLU A 719 -27.15 11.39 3.17
N HIS A 720 -27.66 11.90 2.06
CA HIS A 720 -29.07 12.19 1.94
C HIS A 720 -29.82 10.85 1.89
N SER A 721 -30.52 10.50 2.97
CA SER A 721 -31.44 9.37 2.95
C SER A 721 -32.54 9.68 1.94
N ALA A 722 -32.53 9.03 0.77
CA ALA A 722 -33.72 8.96 -0.06
C ALA A 722 -34.78 8.22 0.78
N GLY A 723 -35.77 8.97 1.25
CA GLY A 723 -36.85 8.46 2.11
C GLY A 723 -37.69 7.38 1.45
#